data_AF-A0A2G5K2I1-F1
#
_entry.id   AF-A0A2G5K2I1-F1
#
_cell.length_a   1.000
_cell.length_b   1.000
_cell.length_c   1.000
_cell.angle_alpha   90.00
_cell.angle_beta   90.00
_cell.angle_gamma   90.00
#
_symmetry.space_group_name_H-M   'P 1'
#
loop_
_entity.id
_entity.type
_entity.pdbx_description
1 polymer ?
#
loop_
_entity_poly.entity_id
_entity_poly.type
_entity_poly.pdbx_seq_one_letter_code
_entity_poly.pdbx_strand_id
1 'polypeptide(L)'
;MKRLNYTRFTVFVHFLGLFFLSSVLFAQENSQYNGPYKVGDYQGKAAFNYFLKNNDTILDGSFLMQRSSLEALLEEEDYSFLFKGNFSNNYPNGPWVLQFGEFKSDKQSEVIDYAYRVTISGIQEEAKGSISQGKPDGKWSYEVNKIVDSEVEEIVFKSTIDFDKGVPQSSFSIENSTRTLVGRFLRNGLAHDEWALYDSEELGASESWIFDDGVLRSIQLQMNGTPRNIPVFSTLTAATKTVNLDKRYLEALQLQKSIGDTTNIFRERMTNLLEENAAYYKKIDTVLSNLGEAEFLPEFKVKLPFYPLNEEEAQQLDSISSLYRSAAAISTSFLDNSQLNILKLSDKQALYLYTVVAAINEAYLVPLEQMNTSREHGILEFVPRAHLISTSWTEGPPSTTIQLKDSSLQKTSFELPGFPGFDMNTNTLSAVLQWSGYAKNSLEYVQDILNEKLTKDKREQELIAIENLLITQKETLNTTIDSLGNLQNNAGKKALNSIQEVSDAGLSTYASEKNVKLKLSSAKALSSCMRQLQTLALAVGSLPEQSKKIESEYQDRIWNPFMANLMNEEVKKRLTAAYRKVLLPYFLDEIQTNLSCDNANELGNLLQETYQQMLLLRNEETSKLERKLKRTTEPNVVLDLLMNHPIGKED
;
A
#
# COMPACT_ATOMS: atom_id res chain seq x y z
N MET A 1 -11.22 -88.98 50.36
CA MET A 1 -12.32 -87.99 50.35
C MET A 1 -11.73 -86.60 50.55
N LYS A 2 -12.09 -85.64 49.67
CA LYS A 2 -11.73 -84.19 49.64
C LYS A 2 -10.28 -83.85 49.25
N ARG A 3 -10.01 -83.32 48.06
CA ARG A 3 -10.32 -82.01 47.43
C ARG A 3 -9.38 -80.87 47.88
N LEU A 4 -8.90 -80.17 46.84
CA LEU A 4 -8.23 -78.86 46.79
C LEU A 4 -6.74 -78.81 47.16
N ASN A 5 -5.91 -78.53 46.15
CA ASN A 5 -5.01 -77.38 46.14
C ASN A 5 -4.65 -77.03 44.69
N TYR A 6 -5.68 -76.61 43.95
CA TYR A 6 -5.58 -75.98 42.61
C TYR A 6 -4.97 -74.56 42.67
N THR A 7 -4.53 -74.13 43.86
CA THR A 7 -4.13 -72.75 44.21
C THR A 7 -2.65 -72.46 43.99
N ARG A 8 -1.79 -73.46 43.82
CA ARG A 8 -0.34 -73.23 43.62
C ARG A 8 0.08 -73.09 42.16
N PHE A 9 -0.70 -73.62 41.22
CA PHE A 9 -0.40 -73.49 39.79
C PHE A 9 -0.91 -72.16 39.21
N THR A 10 -2.02 -71.62 39.73
CA THR A 10 -2.55 -70.31 39.31
C THR A 10 -1.72 -69.14 39.80
N VAL A 11 -1.11 -69.22 40.99
CA VAL A 11 -0.24 -68.15 41.52
C VAL A 11 1.07 -68.03 40.73
N PHE A 12 1.65 -69.13 40.25
CA PHE A 12 2.87 -69.08 39.43
C PHE A 12 2.59 -68.55 38.02
N VAL A 13 1.43 -68.87 37.43
CA VAL A 13 1.02 -68.33 36.12
C VAL A 13 0.63 -66.84 36.21
N HIS A 14 0.06 -66.38 37.32
CA HIS A 14 -0.22 -64.95 37.54
C HIS A 14 1.06 -64.14 37.83
N PHE A 15 2.05 -64.71 38.51
CA PHE A 15 3.32 -64.03 38.76
C PHE A 15 4.21 -63.95 37.51
N LEU A 16 4.14 -64.95 36.61
CA LEU A 16 4.81 -64.91 35.31
C LEU A 16 4.09 -63.97 34.31
N GLY A 17 2.76 -63.84 34.40
CA GLY A 17 1.98 -62.89 33.59
C GLY A 17 2.22 -61.42 33.93
N LEU A 18 2.52 -61.10 35.20
CA LEU A 18 2.82 -59.73 35.64
C LEU A 18 4.23 -59.25 35.30
N PHE A 19 5.17 -60.15 34.99
CA PHE A 19 6.52 -59.80 34.53
C PHE A 19 6.63 -59.55 33.02
N PHE A 20 5.62 -59.96 32.23
CA PHE A 20 5.58 -59.75 30.78
C PHE A 20 4.75 -58.52 30.35
N LEU A 21 4.14 -57.79 31.28
CA LEU A 21 3.24 -56.64 30.99
C LEU A 21 3.81 -55.27 31.37
N SER A 22 5.06 -55.17 31.83
CA SER A 22 5.62 -53.93 32.41
C SER A 22 6.76 -53.29 31.60
N SER A 23 6.91 -53.63 30.32
CA SER A 23 7.91 -52.96 29.46
C SER A 23 7.43 -52.76 28.03
N VAL A 24 6.22 -52.21 27.86
CA VAL A 24 5.99 -51.32 26.71
C VAL A 24 6.59 -49.97 27.09
N LEU A 25 7.93 -49.90 27.07
CA LEU A 25 8.61 -48.62 26.98
C LEU A 25 8.20 -48.05 25.62
N PHE A 26 7.28 -47.09 25.63
CA PHE A 26 7.18 -46.13 24.54
C PHE A 26 8.49 -45.35 24.51
N ALA A 27 9.52 -45.94 23.92
CA ALA A 27 10.65 -45.17 23.42
C ALA A 27 10.04 -44.24 22.37
N GLN A 28 9.97 -42.95 22.68
CA GLN A 28 9.74 -41.94 21.64
C GLN A 28 10.88 -42.09 20.65
N GLU A 29 10.58 -42.49 19.42
CA GLU A 29 11.56 -42.57 18.34
C GLU A 29 12.02 -41.15 18.00
N ASN A 30 13.15 -40.75 18.57
CA ASN A 30 13.87 -39.57 18.12
C ASN A 30 14.33 -39.82 16.68
N SER A 31 13.73 -39.06 15.77
CA SER A 31 14.02 -39.06 14.34
C SER A 31 15.04 -37.97 14.02
N GLN A 32 15.74 -38.13 12.90
CA GLN A 32 16.71 -37.16 12.42
C GLN A 32 16.32 -36.65 11.03
N TYR A 33 16.34 -35.34 10.86
CA TYR A 33 16.18 -34.69 9.56
C TYR A 33 17.54 -34.24 9.02
N ASN A 34 17.75 -34.37 7.72
CA ASN A 34 18.89 -33.77 7.01
C ASN A 34 18.47 -33.38 5.59
N GLY A 35 18.43 -32.08 5.29
CA GLY A 35 17.93 -31.60 4.01
C GLY A 35 17.70 -30.10 3.93
N PRO A 36 17.12 -29.60 2.83
CA PRO A 36 16.78 -28.20 2.67
C PRO A 36 15.65 -27.78 3.61
N TYR A 37 15.88 -26.73 4.39
CA TYR A 37 14.93 -26.24 5.38
C TYR A 37 14.80 -24.71 5.27
N LYS A 38 13.66 -24.18 5.70
CA LYS A 38 13.37 -22.74 5.68
C LYS A 38 12.84 -22.29 7.04
N VAL A 39 13.37 -21.19 7.54
CA VAL A 39 13.03 -20.59 8.84
C VAL A 39 12.93 -19.08 8.64
N GLY A 40 11.72 -18.53 8.73
CA GLY A 40 11.48 -17.14 8.35
C GLY A 40 12.02 -16.84 6.94
N ASP A 41 12.94 -15.89 6.85
CA ASP A 41 13.58 -15.47 5.59
C ASP A 41 14.83 -16.30 5.22
N TYR A 42 15.26 -17.21 6.10
CA TYR A 42 16.48 -18.00 5.94
C TYR A 42 16.19 -19.34 5.29
N GLN A 43 16.89 -19.64 4.20
CA GLN A 43 16.81 -20.93 3.51
C GLN A 43 18.21 -21.54 3.38
N GLY A 44 18.36 -22.80 3.80
CA GLY A 44 19.65 -23.48 3.84
C GLY A 44 19.52 -24.98 4.06
N LYS A 45 20.63 -25.65 4.36
CA LYS A 45 20.61 -27.07 4.75
C LYS A 45 20.52 -27.15 6.27
N ALA A 46 19.56 -27.92 6.78
CA ALA A 46 19.41 -28.19 8.20
C ALA A 46 19.62 -29.67 8.53
N ALA A 47 20.20 -29.91 9.70
CA ALA A 47 20.29 -31.20 10.35
C ALA A 47 19.83 -31.07 11.79
N PHE A 48 18.77 -31.78 12.18
CA PHE A 48 18.21 -31.70 13.53
C PHE A 48 17.53 -32.98 13.97
N ASN A 49 17.43 -33.14 15.28
CA ASN A 49 16.72 -34.23 15.93
C ASN A 49 15.32 -33.76 16.35
N TYR A 50 14.32 -34.63 16.21
CA TYR A 50 12.93 -34.34 16.55
C TYR A 50 12.17 -35.60 16.96
N PHE A 51 11.03 -35.42 17.63
CA PHE A 51 10.03 -36.47 17.82
C PHE A 51 8.63 -35.96 17.44
N LEU A 52 7.74 -36.89 17.12
CA LEU A 52 6.36 -36.56 16.78
C LEU A 52 5.47 -36.61 18.02
N LYS A 53 4.73 -35.53 18.28
CA LYS A 53 3.70 -35.46 19.33
C LYS A 53 2.43 -34.88 18.76
N ASN A 54 1.32 -35.62 18.81
CA ASN A 54 0.03 -35.20 18.23
C ASN A 54 0.12 -34.79 16.75
N ASN A 55 0.95 -35.49 15.96
CA ASN A 55 1.22 -35.19 14.55
C ASN A 55 1.95 -33.86 14.30
N ASP A 56 2.53 -33.26 15.35
CA ASP A 56 3.40 -32.09 15.27
C ASP A 56 4.88 -32.49 15.45
N THR A 57 5.77 -31.74 14.83
CA THR A 57 7.22 -31.97 14.86
C THR A 57 7.82 -31.21 16.03
N ILE A 58 8.25 -31.92 17.07
CA ILE A 58 8.85 -31.33 18.26
C ILE A 58 10.37 -31.45 18.16
N LEU A 59 11.07 -30.32 18.10
CA LEU A 59 12.53 -30.31 18.07
C LEU A 59 13.10 -30.77 19.42
N ASP A 60 14.02 -31.72 19.40
CA ASP A 60 14.62 -32.28 20.62
C ASP A 60 16.01 -32.86 20.33
N GLY A 61 17.06 -32.23 20.88
CA GLY A 61 18.46 -32.56 20.64
C GLY A 61 19.19 -31.52 19.78
N SER A 62 20.28 -31.92 19.13
CA SER A 62 21.14 -30.99 18.38
C SER A 62 20.44 -30.40 17.17
N PHE A 63 20.70 -29.12 16.91
CA PHE A 63 20.21 -28.40 15.74
C PHE A 63 21.36 -27.69 15.03
N LEU A 64 21.42 -27.84 13.71
CA LEU A 64 22.34 -27.15 12.83
C LEU A 64 21.59 -26.73 11.58
N MET A 65 21.66 -25.46 11.21
CA MET A 65 21.20 -24.96 9.93
C MET A 65 22.22 -23.99 9.37
N GLN A 66 22.60 -24.15 8.11
CA GLN A 66 23.62 -23.29 7.50
C GLN A 66 23.42 -23.11 6.00
N ARG A 67 23.94 -22.00 5.49
CA ARG A 67 24.08 -21.69 4.07
C ARG A 67 25.42 -20.99 3.85
N SER A 68 26.12 -21.42 2.81
CA SER A 68 27.20 -20.70 2.16
C SER A 68 27.21 -21.10 0.68
N SER A 69 27.55 -20.16 -0.21
CA SER A 69 27.61 -20.41 -1.65
C SER A 69 28.90 -19.88 -2.24
N LEU A 70 29.83 -20.78 -2.55
CA LEU A 70 31.07 -20.41 -3.23
C LEU A 70 30.82 -19.82 -4.62
N GLU A 71 29.81 -20.30 -5.34
CA GLU A 71 29.44 -19.78 -6.66
C GLU A 71 28.97 -18.33 -6.55
N ALA A 72 28.08 -18.02 -5.61
CA ALA A 72 27.62 -16.64 -5.37
C ALA A 72 28.77 -15.72 -4.93
N LEU A 73 29.65 -16.22 -4.06
CA LEU A 73 30.82 -15.49 -3.57
C LEU A 73 31.79 -15.10 -4.70
N LEU A 74 31.93 -15.97 -5.72
CA LEU A 74 32.83 -15.75 -6.84
C LEU A 74 32.23 -14.86 -7.94
N GLU A 75 30.90 -14.83 -8.08
CA GLU A 75 30.21 -14.01 -9.07
C GLU A 75 30.05 -12.55 -8.62
N GLU A 76 29.50 -12.30 -7.43
CA GLU A 76 29.24 -10.94 -6.92
C GLU A 76 29.39 -10.85 -5.40
N GLU A 77 28.52 -11.54 -4.65
CA GLU A 77 28.37 -11.44 -3.20
C GLU A 77 27.69 -12.71 -2.66
N ASP A 78 28.19 -13.27 -1.55
CA ASP A 78 27.52 -14.37 -0.84
C ASP A 78 26.87 -13.88 0.44
N TYR A 79 25.63 -14.34 0.63
CA TYR A 79 24.92 -14.25 1.89
C TYR A 79 24.97 -15.60 2.60
N SER A 80 25.66 -15.62 3.73
CA SER A 80 25.90 -16.81 4.54
C SER A 80 25.28 -16.70 5.92
N PHE A 81 24.93 -17.83 6.51
CA PHE A 81 24.48 -17.89 7.89
C PHE A 81 24.74 -19.27 8.52
N LEU A 82 24.82 -19.31 9.85
CA LEU A 82 24.94 -20.50 10.67
C LEU A 82 24.07 -20.36 11.92
N PHE A 83 23.14 -21.29 12.12
CA PHE A 83 22.39 -21.46 13.35
C PHE A 83 22.76 -22.79 13.98
N LYS A 84 23.32 -22.77 15.18
CA LYS A 84 23.80 -23.96 15.86
C LYS A 84 23.44 -23.92 17.33
N GLY A 85 22.81 -24.98 17.82
CA GLY A 85 22.45 -25.10 19.22
C GLY A 85 21.77 -26.43 19.52
N ASN A 86 20.97 -26.45 20.58
CA ASN A 86 20.17 -27.62 20.95
C ASN A 86 18.75 -27.20 21.32
N PHE A 87 17.83 -28.15 21.18
CA PHE A 87 16.46 -28.07 21.67
C PHE A 87 16.23 -29.08 22.78
N SER A 88 15.28 -28.76 23.65
CA SER A 88 14.70 -29.67 24.62
C SER A 88 13.19 -29.45 24.62
N ASN A 89 12.41 -30.43 24.15
CA ASN A 89 10.95 -30.33 24.03
C ASN A 89 10.48 -29.04 23.34
N ASN A 90 10.99 -28.74 22.14
CA ASN A 90 10.71 -27.54 21.35
C ASN A 90 11.27 -26.21 21.87
N TYR A 91 11.88 -26.18 23.06
CA TYR A 91 12.55 -24.99 23.56
C TYR A 91 14.03 -24.98 23.16
N PRO A 92 14.54 -23.88 22.57
CA PRO A 92 15.98 -23.67 22.49
C PRO A 92 16.62 -23.76 23.88
N ASN A 93 17.68 -24.56 24.01
CA ASN A 93 18.30 -24.85 25.29
C ASN A 93 19.80 -25.12 25.15
N GLY A 94 20.59 -24.78 26.18
CA GLY A 94 22.04 -24.93 26.20
C GLY A 94 22.75 -23.85 25.36
N PRO A 95 24.01 -24.09 24.94
CA PRO A 95 24.77 -23.11 24.19
C PRO A 95 24.24 -22.94 22.76
N TRP A 96 24.12 -21.69 22.32
CA TRP A 96 23.68 -21.30 20.99
C TRP A 96 24.69 -20.35 20.34
N VAL A 97 24.84 -20.51 19.02
CA VAL A 97 25.63 -19.66 18.15
C VAL A 97 24.80 -19.35 16.91
N LEU A 98 24.63 -18.07 16.62
CA LEU A 98 23.98 -17.55 15.42
C LEU A 98 24.98 -16.66 14.70
N GLN A 99 25.29 -16.98 13.45
CA GLN A 99 26.18 -16.16 12.62
C GLN A 99 25.46 -15.76 11.34
N PHE A 100 25.73 -14.54 10.90
CA PHE A 100 25.25 -13.97 9.64
C PHE A 100 26.44 -13.33 8.94
N GLY A 101 26.51 -13.41 7.62
CA GLY A 101 27.63 -12.84 6.89
C GLY A 101 27.26 -12.42 5.48
N GLU A 102 27.71 -11.24 5.10
CA GLU A 102 27.65 -10.69 3.75
C GLU A 102 29.09 -10.50 3.27
N PHE A 103 29.50 -11.29 2.29
CA PHE A 103 30.90 -11.39 1.88
C PHE A 103 31.10 -11.24 0.38
N LYS A 104 32.22 -10.63 0.00
CA LYS A 104 32.70 -10.53 -1.38
C LYS A 104 34.08 -11.17 -1.47
N SER A 105 34.34 -11.83 -2.59
CA SER A 105 35.66 -12.35 -2.91
C SER A 105 36.59 -11.21 -3.31
N ASP A 106 37.77 -11.15 -2.67
CA ASP A 106 38.82 -10.19 -3.03
C ASP A 106 39.65 -10.64 -4.24
N LYS A 107 39.23 -11.74 -4.91
CA LYS A 107 39.87 -12.35 -6.09
C LYS A 107 41.31 -12.83 -5.88
N GLN A 108 41.80 -12.80 -4.65
CA GLN A 108 43.04 -13.45 -4.25
C GLN A 108 42.71 -14.87 -3.76
N SER A 109 43.51 -15.84 -4.19
CA SER A 109 43.32 -17.23 -3.76
C SER A 109 44.65 -17.89 -3.48
N GLU A 110 44.65 -18.74 -2.46
CA GLU A 110 45.78 -19.56 -2.06
C GLU A 110 45.38 -21.03 -2.06
N VAL A 111 46.32 -21.91 -2.38
CA VAL A 111 46.12 -23.36 -2.27
C VAL A 111 46.70 -23.83 -0.95
N ILE A 112 45.82 -24.24 -0.03
CA ILE A 112 46.19 -24.79 1.28
C ILE A 112 45.52 -26.16 1.42
N ASP A 113 46.29 -27.19 1.76
CA ASP A 113 45.80 -28.58 1.96
C ASP A 113 44.97 -29.12 0.79
N TYR A 114 45.42 -28.89 -0.45
CA TYR A 114 44.72 -29.27 -1.68
C TYR A 114 43.34 -28.61 -1.87
N ALA A 115 43.03 -27.55 -1.13
CA ALA A 115 41.83 -26.73 -1.29
C ALA A 115 42.20 -25.30 -1.70
N TYR A 116 41.48 -24.75 -2.67
CA TYR A 116 41.52 -23.32 -2.97
C TYR A 116 40.80 -22.56 -1.85
N ARG A 117 41.51 -21.66 -1.19
CA ARG A 117 40.95 -20.70 -0.23
C ARG A 117 40.92 -19.34 -0.89
N VAL A 118 39.79 -18.67 -0.79
CA VAL A 118 39.56 -17.34 -1.34
C VAL A 118 39.49 -16.38 -0.17
N THR A 119 40.19 -15.25 -0.26
CA THR A 119 40.07 -14.20 0.75
C THR A 119 38.74 -13.46 0.57
N ILE A 120 38.17 -13.07 1.70
CA ILE A 120 36.84 -12.44 1.75
C ILE A 120 36.90 -11.14 2.53
N SER A 121 36.14 -10.17 2.05
CA SER A 121 35.88 -8.91 2.73
C SER A 121 34.36 -8.68 2.84
N GLY A 122 33.91 -8.05 3.92
CA GLY A 122 32.49 -7.87 4.17
C GLY A 122 32.13 -7.65 5.64
N ILE A 123 30.90 -8.00 6.01
CA ILE A 123 30.39 -7.88 7.39
C ILE A 123 30.06 -9.26 7.92
N GLN A 124 30.51 -9.55 9.14
CA GLN A 124 30.17 -10.75 9.89
C GLN A 124 29.50 -10.37 11.20
N GLU A 125 28.32 -10.91 11.44
CA GLU A 125 27.60 -10.79 12.71
C GLU A 125 27.63 -12.14 13.45
N GLU A 126 27.89 -12.12 14.75
CA GLU A 126 27.85 -13.31 15.62
C GLU A 126 27.12 -13.01 16.93
N ALA A 127 26.13 -13.85 17.25
CA ALA A 127 25.50 -13.91 18.56
C ALA A 127 25.80 -15.25 19.22
N LYS A 128 26.23 -15.23 20.49
CA LYS A 128 26.50 -16.45 21.25
C LYS A 128 26.18 -16.30 22.74
N GLY A 129 25.73 -17.39 23.34
CA GLY A 129 25.45 -17.51 24.77
C GLY A 129 24.68 -18.78 25.08
N SER A 130 24.14 -18.89 26.29
CA SER A 130 23.34 -20.04 26.70
C SER A 130 21.85 -19.70 26.75
N ILE A 131 20.99 -20.66 26.45
CA ILE A 131 19.54 -20.52 26.55
C ILE A 131 19.03 -21.53 27.57
N SER A 132 18.08 -21.12 28.41
CA SER A 132 17.35 -21.99 29.32
C SER A 132 15.86 -21.85 29.03
N GLN A 133 15.23 -22.93 28.54
CA GLN A 133 13.79 -22.97 28.24
C GLN A 133 13.33 -21.80 27.35
N GLY A 134 14.04 -21.57 26.24
CA GLY A 134 13.71 -20.50 25.29
C GLY A 134 14.11 -19.09 25.71
N LYS A 135 14.71 -18.90 26.90
CA LYS A 135 15.12 -17.58 27.43
C LYS A 135 16.64 -17.45 27.53
N PRO A 136 17.22 -16.26 27.28
CA PRO A 136 18.66 -16.05 27.41
C PRO A 136 19.11 -16.30 28.85
N ASP A 137 20.23 -16.98 29.02
CA ASP A 137 20.78 -17.36 30.31
C ASP A 137 22.31 -17.26 30.30
N GLY A 138 22.86 -16.75 31.40
CA GLY A 138 24.28 -16.42 31.50
C GLY A 138 24.69 -15.29 30.56
N LYS A 139 25.99 -15.26 30.24
CA LYS A 139 26.59 -14.21 29.41
C LYS A 139 26.24 -14.38 27.94
N TRP A 140 25.57 -13.38 27.38
CA TRP A 140 25.32 -13.25 25.95
C TRP A 140 26.19 -12.17 25.34
N SER A 141 26.75 -12.45 24.17
CA SER A 141 27.49 -11.48 23.36
C SER A 141 26.95 -11.43 21.95
N TYR A 142 26.75 -10.22 21.43
CA TYR A 142 26.54 -9.93 20.02
C TYR A 142 27.73 -9.14 19.50
N GLU A 143 28.26 -9.47 18.33
CA GLU A 143 29.40 -8.79 17.74
C GLU A 143 29.19 -8.64 16.23
N VAL A 144 29.46 -7.46 15.70
CA VAL A 144 29.45 -7.15 14.27
C VAL A 144 30.85 -6.70 13.88
N ASN A 145 31.47 -7.46 13.01
CA ASN A 145 32.84 -7.28 12.58
C ASN A 145 32.88 -6.92 11.11
N LYS A 146 33.68 -5.91 10.78
CA LYS A 146 34.10 -5.65 9.41
C LYS A 146 35.33 -6.49 9.12
N ILE A 147 35.21 -7.33 8.10
CA ILE A 147 36.26 -8.24 7.65
C ILE A 147 36.91 -7.65 6.40
N VAL A 148 38.23 -7.60 6.37
CA VAL A 148 39.03 -7.22 5.19
C VAL A 148 40.13 -8.26 5.02
N ASP A 149 40.28 -8.79 3.81
CA ASP A 149 41.28 -9.81 3.47
C ASP A 149 41.25 -11.02 4.43
N SER A 150 40.04 -11.43 4.86
CA SER A 150 39.80 -12.49 5.84
C SER A 150 40.30 -12.24 7.28
N GLU A 151 40.63 -10.99 7.61
CA GLU A 151 40.97 -10.56 8.98
C GLU A 151 39.94 -9.53 9.50
N VAL A 152 39.74 -9.51 10.82
CA VAL A 152 38.86 -8.51 11.46
C VAL A 152 39.59 -7.17 11.46
N GLU A 153 39.09 -6.22 10.66
CA GLU A 153 39.63 -4.86 10.59
C GLU A 153 39.07 -4.00 11.73
N GLU A 154 37.76 -4.09 11.97
CA GLU A 154 37.03 -3.21 12.88
C GLU A 154 35.86 -3.95 13.53
N ILE A 155 35.66 -3.71 14.83
CA ILE A 155 34.43 -4.09 15.54
C ILE A 155 33.44 -2.94 15.37
N VAL A 156 32.47 -3.10 14.49
CA VAL A 156 31.46 -2.08 14.18
C VAL A 156 30.47 -1.95 15.32
N PHE A 157 30.12 -3.07 15.96
CA PHE A 157 29.21 -3.12 17.10
C PHE A 157 29.53 -4.30 18.00
N LYS A 158 29.35 -4.14 19.31
CA LYS A 158 29.41 -5.23 20.27
C LYS A 158 28.47 -4.97 21.44
N SER A 159 27.76 -6.02 21.86
CA SER A 159 26.93 -6.00 23.05
C SER A 159 27.26 -7.18 23.92
N THR A 160 27.26 -6.98 25.24
CA THR A 160 27.49 -8.01 26.24
C THR A 160 26.56 -7.79 27.42
N ILE A 161 25.71 -8.77 27.69
CA ILE A 161 24.68 -8.71 28.74
C ILE A 161 24.64 -10.06 29.46
N ASP A 162 24.63 -10.02 30.79
CA ASP A 162 24.41 -11.21 31.62
C ASP A 162 22.92 -11.37 31.93
N PHE A 163 22.41 -12.59 31.73
CA PHE A 163 21.01 -12.94 32.00
C PHE A 163 20.90 -14.04 33.06
N ASP A 164 19.78 -14.05 33.77
CA ASP A 164 19.30 -15.16 34.58
C ASP A 164 17.88 -15.49 34.10
N LYS A 165 17.77 -16.56 33.30
CA LYS A 165 16.50 -17.05 32.74
C LYS A 165 15.62 -15.96 32.11
N GLY A 166 16.22 -15.11 31.28
CA GLY A 166 15.56 -14.02 30.55
C GLY A 166 15.61 -12.67 31.25
N VAL A 167 16.03 -12.60 32.51
CA VAL A 167 16.14 -11.33 33.24
C VAL A 167 17.57 -10.80 33.12
N PRO A 168 17.80 -9.60 32.56
CA PRO A 168 19.12 -8.99 32.53
C PRO A 168 19.57 -8.65 33.96
N GLN A 169 20.82 -8.93 34.32
CA GLN A 169 21.34 -8.70 35.66
C GLN A 169 22.79 -8.19 35.59
N SER A 170 23.28 -7.61 36.69
CA SER A 170 24.68 -7.18 36.82
C SER A 170 25.05 -6.11 35.78
N SER A 171 26.32 -6.04 35.37
CA SER A 171 26.79 -5.04 34.41
C SER A 171 26.52 -5.46 32.98
N PHE A 172 26.26 -4.49 32.11
CA PHE A 172 26.22 -4.69 30.66
C PHE A 172 27.14 -3.69 29.97
N SER A 173 27.52 -4.00 28.73
CA SER A 173 28.27 -3.10 27.88
C SER A 173 27.75 -3.20 26.45
N ILE A 174 27.51 -2.07 25.82
CA ILE A 174 27.13 -1.95 24.41
C ILE A 174 28.08 -0.92 23.80
N GLU A 175 28.74 -1.25 22.71
CA GLU A 175 29.68 -0.38 22.03
C GLU A 175 29.48 -0.44 20.51
N ASN A 176 29.78 0.67 19.85
CA ASN A 176 29.95 0.75 18.41
C ASN A 176 31.27 1.49 18.11
N SER A 177 31.58 1.72 16.83
CA SER A 177 32.83 2.34 16.41
C SER A 177 33.13 3.71 17.04
N THR A 178 32.11 4.41 17.56
CA THR A 178 32.25 5.77 18.11
C THR A 178 31.94 5.88 19.60
N ARG A 179 31.22 4.90 20.18
CA ARG A 179 30.58 5.03 21.49
C ARG A 179 30.63 3.75 22.30
N THR A 180 30.74 3.89 23.61
CA THR A 180 30.62 2.79 24.57
C THR A 180 29.63 3.17 25.67
N LEU A 181 28.56 2.40 25.83
CA LEU A 181 27.60 2.47 26.92
C LEU A 181 27.88 1.36 27.93
N VAL A 182 28.01 1.74 29.19
CA VAL A 182 28.15 0.80 30.31
C VAL A 182 27.11 1.14 31.37
N GLY A 183 26.48 0.12 31.93
CA GLY A 183 25.51 0.29 33.01
C GLY A 183 25.32 -0.97 33.81
N ARG A 184 24.36 -0.95 34.73
CA ARG A 184 24.00 -2.12 35.53
C ARG A 184 22.50 -2.28 35.74
N PHE A 185 22.11 -3.53 35.98
CA PHE A 185 20.78 -3.96 36.37
C PHE A 185 20.78 -4.55 37.78
N LEU A 186 19.67 -4.36 38.49
CA LEU A 186 19.34 -5.15 39.67
C LEU A 186 18.98 -6.59 39.28
N ARG A 187 18.92 -7.49 40.28
CA ARG A 187 18.56 -8.91 40.06
C ARG A 187 17.17 -9.12 39.43
N ASN A 188 16.29 -8.12 39.49
CA ASN A 188 14.97 -8.16 38.88
C ASN A 188 14.92 -7.53 37.48
N GLY A 189 16.06 -7.13 36.91
CA GLY A 189 16.17 -6.49 35.59
C GLY A 189 15.94 -4.99 35.58
N LEU A 190 15.73 -4.36 36.74
CA LEU A 190 15.59 -2.90 36.80
C LEU A 190 16.92 -2.19 36.58
N ALA A 191 16.93 -1.18 35.72
CA ALA A 191 18.05 -0.26 35.57
C ALA A 191 18.39 0.41 36.91
N HIS A 192 19.68 0.52 37.23
CA HIS A 192 20.13 1.08 38.50
C HIS A 192 21.52 1.70 38.40
N ASP A 193 21.82 2.60 39.33
CA ASP A 193 23.00 3.47 39.35
C ASP A 193 23.13 4.28 38.04
N GLU A 194 24.36 4.56 37.65
CA GLU A 194 24.71 5.31 36.46
C GLU A 194 24.83 4.38 35.26
N TRP A 195 24.14 4.73 34.19
CA TRP A 195 24.41 4.25 32.85
C TRP A 195 25.18 5.35 32.13
N ALA A 196 26.44 5.11 31.82
CA ALA A 196 27.36 6.10 31.26
C ALA A 196 27.68 5.77 29.80
N LEU A 197 27.50 6.76 28.94
CA LEU A 197 27.90 6.75 27.54
C LEU A 197 29.21 7.51 27.39
N TYR A 198 30.20 6.89 26.77
CA TYR A 198 31.50 7.46 26.44
C TYR A 198 31.60 7.62 24.93
N ASP A 199 31.87 8.84 24.44
CA ASP A 199 32.23 9.08 23.05
C ASP A 199 33.74 8.95 22.87
N SER A 200 34.18 8.32 21.79
CA SER A 200 35.60 8.07 21.47
C SER A 200 36.47 9.33 21.37
N GLU A 201 35.85 10.47 21.04
CA GLU A 201 36.52 11.78 20.89
C GLU A 201 36.56 12.62 22.18
N GLU A 202 35.81 12.22 23.22
CA GLU A 202 35.66 12.99 24.46
C GLU A 202 36.33 12.30 25.66
N LEU A 203 36.94 13.08 26.56
CA LEU A 203 37.49 12.56 27.81
C LEU A 203 36.38 12.49 28.87
N GLY A 204 35.93 11.28 29.18
CA GLY A 204 34.91 11.00 30.20
C GLY A 204 33.55 10.66 29.62
N ALA A 205 32.54 10.48 30.47
CA ALA A 205 31.18 10.20 30.03
C ALA A 205 30.56 11.46 29.41
N SER A 206 30.12 11.37 28.16
CA SER A 206 29.47 12.46 27.43
C SER A 206 28.00 12.59 27.80
N GLU A 207 27.38 11.49 28.22
CA GLU A 207 26.01 11.40 28.74
C GLU A 207 25.91 10.33 29.84
N SER A 208 25.26 10.66 30.95
CA SER A 208 25.00 9.72 32.05
C SER A 208 23.54 9.75 32.48
N TRP A 209 22.89 8.59 32.50
CA TRP A 209 21.53 8.40 33.00
C TRP A 209 21.60 7.83 34.42
N ILE A 210 21.02 8.54 35.39
CA ILE A 210 21.09 8.16 36.80
C ILE A 210 19.77 7.51 37.21
N PHE A 211 19.83 6.22 37.52
CA PHE A 211 18.69 5.40 37.93
C PHE A 211 18.71 5.05 39.41
N ASP A 212 17.53 5.04 40.01
CA ASP A 212 17.29 4.59 41.39
C ASP A 212 16.11 3.62 41.40
N ASP A 213 16.39 2.33 41.65
CA ASP A 213 15.41 1.23 41.61
C ASP A 213 14.48 1.28 40.37
N GLY A 214 15.08 1.47 39.19
CA GLY A 214 14.40 1.58 37.89
C GLY A 214 13.88 2.96 37.53
N VAL A 215 13.87 3.94 38.44
CA VAL A 215 13.38 5.30 38.18
C VAL A 215 14.51 6.18 37.68
N LEU A 216 14.33 6.81 36.51
CA LEU A 216 15.29 7.78 35.98
C LEU A 216 15.23 9.09 36.78
N ARG A 217 16.24 9.36 37.61
CA ARG A 217 16.32 10.53 38.47
C ARG A 217 16.79 11.76 37.72
N SER A 218 17.85 11.62 36.93
CA SER A 218 18.41 12.71 36.14
C SER A 218 19.23 12.22 34.97
N ILE A 219 19.45 13.12 34.01
CA ILE A 219 20.35 12.94 32.88
C ILE A 219 21.43 14.00 33.01
N GLN A 220 22.70 13.58 32.98
CA GLN A 220 23.85 14.47 32.97
C GLN A 220 24.42 14.51 31.55
N LEU A 221 24.54 15.70 30.97
CA LEU A 221 25.13 15.91 29.65
C LEU A 221 26.41 16.73 29.77
N GLN A 222 27.47 16.32 29.10
CA GLN A 222 28.62 17.19 28.88
C GLN A 222 28.34 18.10 27.68
N MET A 223 28.22 19.40 27.93
CA MET A 223 28.11 20.42 26.88
C MET A 223 29.25 21.43 27.05
N ASN A 224 30.11 21.57 26.04
CA ASN A 224 31.24 22.51 26.04
C ASN A 224 32.16 22.38 27.28
N GLY A 225 32.38 21.16 27.77
CA GLY A 225 33.20 20.88 28.96
C GLY A 225 32.54 21.22 30.31
N THR A 226 31.25 21.58 30.32
CA THR A 226 30.47 21.79 31.55
C THR A 226 29.35 20.75 31.67
N PRO A 227 29.23 20.07 32.83
CA PRO A 227 28.15 19.13 33.06
C PRO A 227 26.82 19.87 33.30
N ARG A 228 25.82 19.61 32.46
CA ARG A 228 24.43 20.03 32.65
C ARG A 228 23.64 18.87 33.25
N ASN A 229 23.14 19.02 34.47
CA ASN A 229 22.27 18.05 35.12
C ASN A 229 20.79 18.41 34.87
N ILE A 230 20.05 17.48 34.28
CA ILE A 230 18.65 17.61 33.90
C ILE A 230 17.84 16.68 34.80
N PRO A 231 17.18 17.19 35.86
CA PRO A 231 16.37 16.35 36.75
C PRO A 231 15.15 15.82 36.00
N VAL A 232 14.91 14.51 35.99
CA VAL A 232 13.74 13.87 35.33
C VAL A 232 12.64 13.64 36.37
N PHE A 233 12.86 12.70 37.31
CA PHE A 233 11.96 12.44 38.43
C PHE A 233 12.63 12.72 39.78
N SER A 234 12.77 14.01 40.12
CA SER A 234 13.37 14.45 41.39
C SER A 234 12.53 14.05 42.61
N THR A 235 11.21 14.03 42.49
CA THR A 235 10.26 13.61 43.53
C THR A 235 9.14 12.80 42.91
N LEU A 236 8.90 11.59 43.39
CA LEU A 236 7.77 10.76 42.97
C LEU A 236 6.58 11.04 43.89
N THR A 237 5.51 11.60 43.34
CA THR A 237 4.24 11.81 44.05
C THR A 237 3.19 10.75 43.72
N ALA A 238 3.37 10.04 42.61
CA ALA A 238 2.48 8.98 42.14
C ALA A 238 3.10 7.59 42.39
N ALA A 239 2.24 6.56 42.40
CA ALA A 239 2.69 5.18 42.32
C ALA A 239 3.49 4.97 41.03
N THR A 240 4.40 4.00 41.02
CA THR A 240 5.20 3.67 39.83
C THR A 240 4.78 2.32 39.25
N LYS A 241 4.90 2.16 37.92
CA LYS A 241 4.69 0.90 37.22
C LYS A 241 5.97 0.51 36.48
N THR A 242 6.35 -0.76 36.60
CA THR A 242 7.48 -1.32 35.85
C THR A 242 7.08 -1.51 34.39
N VAL A 243 7.91 -1.01 33.48
CA VAL A 243 7.78 -1.13 32.03
C VAL A 243 9.13 -1.50 31.43
N ASN A 244 9.12 -1.93 30.16
CA ASN A 244 10.38 -2.13 29.43
C ASN A 244 10.94 -0.78 28.98
N LEU A 245 12.27 -0.66 28.97
CA LEU A 245 13.02 0.45 28.39
C LEU A 245 13.00 0.30 26.86
N ASP A 246 11.83 0.56 26.28
CA ASP A 246 11.57 0.50 24.85
C ASP A 246 11.18 1.89 24.32
N LYS A 247 10.83 1.96 23.03
CA LYS A 247 10.38 3.20 22.40
C LYS A 247 9.23 3.88 23.16
N ARG A 248 8.30 3.10 23.75
CA ARG A 248 7.16 3.66 24.50
C ARG A 248 7.61 4.35 25.77
N TYR A 249 8.62 3.80 26.45
CA TYR A 249 9.22 4.46 27.62
C TYR A 249 9.82 5.81 27.24
N LEU A 250 10.57 5.87 26.14
CA LEU A 250 11.19 7.12 25.64
C LEU A 250 10.14 8.16 25.25
N GLU A 251 9.08 7.73 24.55
CA GLU A 251 7.96 8.61 24.19
C GLU A 251 7.21 9.13 25.42
N ALA A 252 7.00 8.28 26.43
CA ALA A 252 6.38 8.69 27.69
C ALA A 252 7.25 9.73 28.44
N LEU A 253 8.57 9.56 28.46
CA LEU A 253 9.49 10.54 29.04
C LEU A 253 9.44 11.87 28.28
N GLN A 254 9.42 11.83 26.94
CA GLN A 254 9.34 13.02 26.11
C GLN A 254 8.04 13.79 26.37
N LEU A 255 6.90 13.09 26.44
CA LEU A 255 5.60 13.68 26.69
C LEU A 255 5.53 14.41 28.04
N GLN A 256 6.20 13.90 29.07
CA GLN A 256 6.24 14.54 30.39
C GLN A 256 7.19 15.75 30.47
N LYS A 257 8.15 15.86 29.55
CA LYS A 257 9.22 16.88 29.60
C LYS A 257 8.88 18.17 28.86
N SER A 258 7.86 18.18 28.01
CA SER A 258 7.43 19.31 27.17
C SER A 258 6.96 20.56 27.93
N ILE A 259 7.09 20.64 29.26
CA ILE A 259 6.96 21.89 30.03
C ILE A 259 8.34 22.35 30.48
N GLY A 260 8.95 23.26 29.70
CA GLY A 260 10.00 24.17 30.17
C GLY A 260 11.40 24.04 29.58
N ASP A 261 11.71 23.04 28.76
CA ASP A 261 13.04 22.89 28.15
C ASP A 261 12.91 22.51 26.66
N THR A 262 13.32 23.41 25.77
CA THR A 262 13.27 23.25 24.29
C THR A 262 14.33 22.30 23.75
N THR A 263 15.09 21.64 24.62
CA THR A 263 16.15 20.73 24.22
C THR A 263 15.58 19.33 24.00
N ASN A 264 15.68 18.83 22.77
CA ASN A 264 15.40 17.44 22.37
C ASN A 264 16.46 16.50 22.98
N ILE A 265 16.57 16.48 24.31
CA ILE A 265 17.61 15.78 25.09
C ILE A 265 17.62 14.27 24.81
N PHE A 266 16.49 13.71 24.39
CA PHE A 266 16.33 12.27 24.14
C PHE A 266 16.66 11.84 22.70
N ARG A 267 17.02 12.77 21.81
CA ARG A 267 17.38 12.44 20.43
C ARG A 267 18.90 12.42 20.28
N GLU A 268 19.42 11.30 19.75
CA GLU A 268 20.72 11.16 19.06
C GLU A 268 21.95 10.63 19.82
N ARG A 269 21.82 10.17 21.07
CA ARG A 269 22.95 9.58 21.81
C ARG A 269 22.63 8.20 22.41
N MET A 270 22.43 8.09 23.73
CA MET A 270 22.23 6.79 24.40
C MET A 270 21.03 6.02 23.83
N THR A 271 19.95 6.72 23.47
CA THR A 271 18.75 6.15 22.88
C THR A 271 19.02 5.40 21.58
N ASN A 272 19.82 5.97 20.68
CA ASN A 272 20.16 5.32 19.40
C ASN A 272 20.93 4.00 19.61
N LEU A 273 21.89 3.99 20.54
CA LEU A 273 22.70 2.79 20.81
C LEU A 273 21.87 1.68 21.48
N LEU A 274 20.91 2.07 22.32
CA LEU A 274 19.94 1.13 22.91
C LEU A 274 18.97 0.58 21.85
N GLU A 275 18.50 1.41 20.91
CA GLU A 275 17.66 0.98 19.79
C GLU A 275 18.41 0.04 18.84
N GLU A 276 19.67 0.35 18.53
CA GLU A 276 20.57 -0.51 17.74
C GLU A 276 20.74 -1.88 18.41
N ASN A 277 21.05 -1.91 19.70
CA ASN A 277 21.13 -3.16 20.47
C ASN A 277 19.80 -3.94 20.46
N ALA A 278 18.67 -3.26 20.64
CA ALA A 278 17.36 -3.91 20.61
C ALA A 278 17.05 -4.54 19.24
N ALA A 279 17.50 -3.92 18.15
CA ALA A 279 17.34 -4.46 16.80
C ALA A 279 18.10 -5.79 16.61
N TYR A 280 19.35 -5.87 17.08
CA TYR A 280 20.14 -7.10 17.02
C TYR A 280 19.53 -8.24 17.85
N TYR A 281 19.09 -7.96 19.08
CA TYR A 281 18.40 -8.98 19.89
C TYR A 281 17.05 -9.38 19.29
N LYS A 282 16.33 -8.46 18.64
CA LYS A 282 15.10 -8.78 17.90
C LYS A 282 15.37 -9.70 16.70
N LYS A 283 16.51 -9.54 16.01
CA LYS A 283 16.94 -10.45 14.94
C LYS A 283 17.14 -11.87 15.48
N ILE A 284 17.78 -12.03 16.63
CA ILE A 284 17.94 -13.33 17.32
C ILE A 284 16.58 -13.92 17.70
N ASP A 285 15.75 -13.14 18.38
CA ASP A 285 14.42 -13.55 18.82
C ASP A 285 13.58 -14.04 17.64
N THR A 286 13.60 -13.31 16.52
CA THR A 286 12.88 -13.69 15.30
C THR A 286 13.34 -15.05 14.76
N VAL A 287 14.64 -15.36 14.77
CA VAL A 287 15.15 -16.66 14.32
C VAL A 287 14.72 -17.77 15.28
N LEU A 288 14.93 -17.58 16.58
CA LEU A 288 14.64 -18.61 17.59
C LEU A 288 13.13 -18.89 17.72
N SER A 289 12.29 -17.85 17.68
CA SER A 289 10.83 -17.96 17.74
C SER A 289 10.21 -18.58 16.49
N ASN A 290 10.89 -18.50 15.33
CA ASN A 290 10.48 -19.23 14.13
C ASN A 290 10.93 -20.71 14.15
N LEU A 291 11.91 -21.07 14.98
CA LEU A 291 12.39 -22.45 15.13
C LEU A 291 11.61 -23.23 16.20
N GLY A 292 11.27 -22.57 17.31
CA GLY A 292 10.60 -23.19 18.44
C GLY A 292 10.07 -22.15 19.43
N GLU A 293 9.81 -22.57 20.66
CA GLU A 293 9.26 -21.70 21.69
C GLU A 293 10.38 -20.87 22.35
N ALA A 294 10.48 -19.59 22.00
CA ALA A 294 11.51 -18.67 22.51
C ALA A 294 10.92 -17.33 22.97
N GLU A 295 11.55 -16.75 23.99
CA GLU A 295 11.33 -15.37 24.46
C GLU A 295 12.72 -14.76 24.71
N PHE A 296 13.29 -14.10 23.69
CA PHE A 296 14.71 -13.75 23.67
C PHE A 296 15.01 -12.25 23.77
N LEU A 297 13.99 -11.40 23.84
CA LEU A 297 14.22 -9.97 24.01
C LEU A 297 14.93 -9.66 25.34
N PRO A 298 15.84 -8.67 25.39
CA PRO A 298 16.66 -8.40 26.57
C PRO A 298 15.87 -7.82 27.76
N GLU A 299 14.60 -7.43 27.56
CA GLU A 299 13.66 -6.95 28.60
C GLU A 299 14.27 -6.02 29.66
N PHE A 300 15.02 -4.99 29.25
CA PHE A 300 15.53 -3.96 30.17
C PHE A 300 14.36 -3.31 30.90
N LYS A 301 14.32 -3.34 32.23
CA LYS A 301 13.17 -2.84 33.01
C LYS A 301 13.45 -1.48 33.64
N VAL A 302 12.45 -0.63 33.62
CA VAL A 302 12.46 0.71 34.22
C VAL A 302 11.10 1.00 34.86
N LYS A 303 11.02 2.06 35.66
CA LYS A 303 9.79 2.50 36.33
C LYS A 303 9.40 3.89 35.84
N LEU A 304 8.11 4.04 35.56
CA LEU A 304 7.48 5.33 35.29
C LEU A 304 6.41 5.63 36.35
N PRO A 305 6.17 6.92 36.66
CA PRO A 305 4.96 7.33 37.38
C PRO A 305 3.71 6.81 36.67
N PHE A 306 2.75 6.32 37.44
CA PHE A 306 1.56 5.65 36.96
C PHE A 306 0.30 6.35 37.46
N TYR A 307 -0.51 6.79 36.52
CA TYR A 307 -1.78 7.47 36.70
C TYR A 307 -2.86 6.63 36.01
N PRO A 308 -3.46 5.64 36.69
CA PRO A 308 -4.42 4.72 36.05
C PRO A 308 -5.61 5.48 35.48
N LEU A 309 -6.09 5.08 34.31
CA LEU A 309 -7.33 5.61 33.73
C LEU A 309 -8.53 4.98 34.45
N ASN A 310 -9.47 5.80 34.90
CA ASN A 310 -10.76 5.28 35.38
C ASN A 310 -11.70 5.01 34.17
N GLU A 311 -12.82 4.33 34.43
CA GLU A 311 -13.76 3.93 33.38
C GLU A 311 -14.36 5.14 32.63
N GLU A 312 -14.66 6.23 33.34
CA GLU A 312 -15.19 7.46 32.75
C GLU A 312 -14.17 8.13 31.82
N GLU A 313 -12.92 8.24 32.24
CA GLU A 313 -11.82 8.79 31.46
C GLU A 313 -11.56 7.94 30.20
N ALA A 314 -11.62 6.61 30.33
CA ALA A 314 -11.48 5.71 29.19
C ALA A 314 -12.60 5.94 28.15
N GLN A 315 -13.85 6.05 28.59
CA GLN A 315 -15.00 6.34 27.71
C GLN A 315 -14.91 7.74 27.06
N GLN A 316 -14.42 8.74 27.80
CA GLN A 316 -14.17 10.07 27.25
C GLN A 316 -13.08 10.03 26.18
N LEU A 317 -11.97 9.32 26.41
CA LEU A 317 -10.90 9.14 25.43
C LEU A 317 -11.39 8.41 24.17
N ASP A 318 -12.24 7.38 24.32
CA ASP A 318 -12.89 6.71 23.19
C ASP A 318 -13.74 7.65 22.35
N SER A 319 -14.54 8.48 23.01
CA SER A 319 -15.39 9.45 22.35
C SER A 319 -14.55 10.52 21.64
N ILE A 320 -13.49 11.02 22.28
CA ILE A 320 -12.54 11.96 21.69
C ILE A 320 -11.88 11.38 20.44
N SER A 321 -11.36 10.15 20.51
CA SER A 321 -10.76 9.47 19.35
C SER A 321 -11.74 9.33 18.18
N SER A 322 -13.00 8.98 18.45
CA SER A 322 -14.05 8.85 17.43
C SER A 322 -14.37 10.19 16.75
N LEU A 323 -14.52 11.26 17.55
CA LEU A 323 -14.77 12.61 17.07
C LEU A 323 -13.60 13.13 16.25
N TYR A 324 -12.37 12.93 16.74
CA TYR A 324 -11.13 13.29 16.04
C TYR A 324 -11.05 12.60 14.68
N ARG A 325 -11.21 11.27 14.61
CA ARG A 325 -11.12 10.53 13.33
C ARG A 325 -12.14 11.03 12.31
N SER A 326 -13.36 11.30 12.75
CA SER A 326 -14.42 11.85 11.90
C SER A 326 -14.06 13.25 11.39
N ALA A 327 -13.62 14.14 12.29
CA ALA A 327 -13.24 15.51 11.97
C ALA A 327 -11.99 15.58 11.06
N ALA A 328 -10.97 14.78 11.35
CA ALA A 328 -9.76 14.66 10.55
C ALA A 328 -10.06 14.21 9.13
N ALA A 329 -10.92 13.20 8.94
CA ALA A 329 -11.34 12.76 7.62
C ALA A 329 -11.97 13.90 6.79
N ILE A 330 -12.83 14.72 7.41
CA ILE A 330 -13.43 15.90 6.76
C ILE A 330 -12.34 16.93 6.42
N SER A 331 -11.50 17.29 7.39
CA SER A 331 -10.41 18.27 7.22
C SER A 331 -9.48 17.89 6.07
N THR A 332 -8.92 16.68 6.10
CA THR A 332 -8.03 16.15 5.06
C THR A 332 -8.71 16.12 3.69
N SER A 333 -10.00 15.74 3.62
CA SER A 333 -10.76 15.71 2.36
C SER A 333 -10.89 17.07 1.67
N PHE A 334 -10.68 18.17 2.40
CA PHE A 334 -10.70 19.53 1.86
C PHE A 334 -9.30 20.13 1.70
N LEU A 335 -8.40 19.95 2.68
CA LEU A 335 -7.05 20.51 2.61
C LEU A 335 -6.26 19.92 1.43
N ASP A 336 -6.47 18.64 1.13
CA ASP A 336 -5.81 17.91 0.05
C ASP A 336 -6.60 17.93 -1.27
N ASN A 337 -7.76 18.59 -1.31
CA ASN A 337 -8.63 18.60 -2.48
C ASN A 337 -8.09 19.51 -3.57
N SER A 338 -7.61 18.92 -4.67
CA SER A 338 -7.06 19.66 -5.82
C SER A 338 -8.07 20.64 -6.43
N GLN A 339 -9.34 20.26 -6.52
CA GLN A 339 -10.39 21.11 -7.09
C GLN A 339 -10.69 22.31 -6.18
N LEU A 340 -10.78 22.10 -4.86
CA LEU A 340 -10.95 23.19 -3.91
C LEU A 340 -9.74 24.14 -3.90
N ASN A 341 -8.53 23.59 -4.05
CA ASN A 341 -7.31 24.38 -4.16
C ASN A 341 -7.27 25.29 -5.39
N ILE A 342 -7.96 24.92 -6.48
CA ILE A 342 -8.19 25.79 -7.63
C ILE A 342 -9.31 26.78 -7.33
N LEU A 343 -10.46 26.29 -6.85
CA LEU A 343 -11.66 27.11 -6.60
C LEU A 343 -11.39 28.27 -5.64
N LYS A 344 -10.58 28.05 -4.60
CA LYS A 344 -10.23 29.09 -3.61
C LYS A 344 -9.44 30.27 -4.21
N LEU A 345 -8.82 30.11 -5.38
CA LEU A 345 -8.10 31.20 -6.05
C LEU A 345 -9.06 32.20 -6.70
N SER A 346 -10.29 31.76 -7.03
CA SER A 346 -11.29 32.57 -7.73
C SER A 346 -12.54 32.89 -6.91
N ASP A 347 -12.89 32.07 -5.90
CA ASP A 347 -14.08 32.26 -5.05
C ASP A 347 -13.66 32.66 -3.62
N LYS A 348 -14.02 33.89 -3.21
CA LYS A 348 -13.72 34.45 -1.89
C LYS A 348 -14.35 33.68 -0.73
N GLN A 349 -15.52 33.07 -0.93
CA GLN A 349 -16.20 32.27 0.08
C GLN A 349 -15.53 30.90 0.21
N ALA A 350 -15.11 30.29 -0.90
CA ALA A 350 -14.33 29.06 -0.88
C ALA A 350 -12.97 29.26 -0.19
N LEU A 351 -12.29 30.39 -0.45
CA LEU A 351 -11.07 30.78 0.27
C LEU A 351 -11.33 30.92 1.76
N TYR A 352 -12.36 31.67 2.17
CA TYR A 352 -12.73 31.83 3.56
C TYR A 352 -12.96 30.47 4.26
N LEU A 353 -13.78 29.59 3.68
CA LEU A 353 -14.09 28.28 4.26
C LEU A 353 -12.87 27.35 4.30
N TYR A 354 -12.01 27.39 3.28
CA TYR A 354 -10.75 26.66 3.29
C TYR A 354 -9.85 27.11 4.45
N THR A 355 -9.70 28.43 4.66
CA THR A 355 -8.91 28.99 5.76
C THR A 355 -9.52 28.63 7.12
N VAL A 356 -10.84 28.51 7.23
CA VAL A 356 -11.51 27.98 8.44
C VAL A 356 -11.13 26.53 8.69
N VAL A 357 -11.16 25.65 7.68
CA VAL A 357 -10.72 24.24 7.83
C VAL A 357 -9.26 24.18 8.31
N ALA A 358 -8.38 24.97 7.70
CA ALA A 358 -6.96 25.01 8.08
C ALA A 358 -6.78 25.49 9.53
N ALA A 359 -7.51 26.51 9.96
CA ALA A 359 -7.44 27.01 11.33
C ALA A 359 -8.01 26.01 12.36
N ILE A 360 -9.09 25.30 12.03
CA ILE A 360 -9.62 24.21 12.88
C ILE A 360 -8.57 23.08 12.98
N ASN A 361 -7.93 22.74 11.86
CA ASN A 361 -6.91 21.71 11.82
C ASN A 361 -5.74 22.05 12.77
N GLU A 362 -5.20 23.27 12.68
CA GLU A 362 -4.09 23.75 13.51
C GLU A 362 -4.48 23.82 15.00
N ALA A 363 -5.63 24.42 15.33
CA ALA A 363 -5.99 24.73 16.72
C ALA A 363 -6.62 23.55 17.49
N TYR A 364 -7.24 22.59 16.79
CA TYR A 364 -7.97 21.47 17.41
C TYR A 364 -7.41 20.11 17.00
N LEU A 365 -7.31 19.85 15.69
CA LEU A 365 -7.04 18.49 15.22
C LEU A 365 -5.60 18.05 15.46
N VAL A 366 -4.61 18.93 15.26
CA VAL A 366 -3.20 18.61 15.53
C VAL A 366 -2.96 18.26 17.01
N PRO A 367 -3.44 19.05 17.99
CA PRO A 367 -3.39 18.64 19.40
C PRO A 367 -4.12 17.31 19.70
N LEU A 368 -5.30 17.10 19.10
CA LEU A 368 -6.07 15.86 19.28
C LEU A 368 -5.36 14.64 18.67
N GLU A 369 -4.65 14.82 17.56
CA GLU A 369 -3.83 13.80 16.93
C GLU A 369 -2.73 13.34 17.89
N GLN A 370 -1.97 14.28 18.49
CA GLN A 370 -0.92 13.96 19.46
C GLN A 370 -1.47 13.16 20.65
N MET A 371 -2.66 13.53 21.14
CA MET A 371 -3.31 12.81 22.24
C MET A 371 -3.77 11.41 21.80
N ASN A 372 -4.31 11.27 20.58
CA ASN A 372 -4.72 9.98 20.03
C ASN A 372 -3.52 9.06 19.75
N THR A 373 -2.41 9.58 19.22
CA THR A 373 -1.16 8.81 19.04
C THR A 373 -0.63 8.33 20.39
N SER A 374 -0.61 9.20 21.40
CA SER A 374 -0.20 8.84 22.76
C SER A 374 -1.10 7.75 23.38
N ARG A 375 -2.39 7.74 23.01
CA ARG A 375 -3.33 6.68 23.37
C ARG A 375 -2.99 5.37 22.71
N GLU A 376 -2.78 5.39 21.39
CA GLU A 376 -2.47 4.19 20.59
C GLU A 376 -1.15 3.54 21.01
N HIS A 377 -0.18 4.34 21.46
CA HIS A 377 1.08 3.85 22.03
C HIS A 377 0.96 3.37 23.48
N GLY A 378 -0.19 3.55 24.13
CA GLY A 378 -0.44 3.12 25.51
C GLY A 378 0.32 3.92 26.55
N ILE A 379 0.67 5.18 26.27
CA ILE A 379 1.53 6.00 27.15
C ILE A 379 0.76 6.99 28.03
N LEU A 380 -0.57 7.14 27.83
CA LEU A 380 -1.40 8.08 28.58
C LEU A 380 -1.44 7.80 30.09
N GLU A 381 -1.33 6.52 30.49
CA GLU A 381 -1.30 6.13 31.91
C GLU A 381 -0.04 6.61 32.63
N PHE A 382 0.98 7.10 31.91
CA PHE A 382 2.22 7.57 32.50
C PHE A 382 2.27 9.09 32.60
N VAL A 383 1.24 9.84 32.21
CA VAL A 383 1.25 11.31 32.22
C VAL A 383 0.04 11.85 32.98
N PRO A 384 0.20 12.86 33.85
CA PRO A 384 -0.95 13.54 34.45
C PRO A 384 -1.87 14.14 33.38
N ARG A 385 -3.20 14.00 33.54
CA ARG A 385 -4.19 14.47 32.54
C ARG A 385 -4.08 15.97 32.27
N ALA A 386 -3.92 16.77 33.34
CA ALA A 386 -3.72 18.20 33.20
C ALA A 386 -2.46 18.55 32.39
N HIS A 387 -1.41 17.74 32.52
CA HIS A 387 -0.15 17.91 31.80
C HIS A 387 -0.28 17.50 30.32
N LEU A 388 -0.97 16.38 30.05
CA LEU A 388 -1.29 15.95 28.69
C LEU A 388 -2.03 17.04 27.90
N ILE A 389 -2.99 17.70 28.54
CA ILE A 389 -3.77 18.77 27.92
C ILE A 389 -2.90 20.02 27.69
N SER A 390 -2.13 20.47 28.68
CA SER A 390 -1.28 21.66 28.53
C SER A 390 -0.13 21.47 27.52
N THR A 391 0.34 20.24 27.33
CA THR A 391 1.39 19.93 26.34
C THR A 391 0.83 19.84 24.92
N SER A 392 -0.40 19.36 24.78
CA SER A 392 -1.08 19.33 23.47
C SER A 392 -1.52 20.72 23.01
N TRP A 393 -1.95 21.59 23.94
CA TRP A 393 -2.35 22.98 23.68
C TRP A 393 -1.39 23.99 24.32
N THR A 394 -0.22 24.17 23.68
CA THR A 394 0.86 25.04 24.18
C THR A 394 0.49 26.53 24.27
N GLU A 395 -0.39 27.01 23.39
CA GLU A 395 -0.91 28.38 23.40
C GLU A 395 -2.12 28.57 24.34
N GLY A 396 -2.51 27.52 25.06
CA GLY A 396 -3.71 27.48 25.90
C GLY A 396 -4.93 26.88 25.19
N PRO A 397 -6.05 26.75 25.92
CA PRO A 397 -7.27 26.12 25.40
C PRO A 397 -7.78 26.86 24.15
N PRO A 398 -8.29 26.14 23.14
CA PRO A 398 -8.73 26.74 21.89
C PRO A 398 -10.02 27.55 22.08
N SER A 399 -10.23 28.63 21.33
CA SER A 399 -11.40 29.51 21.45
C SER A 399 -12.55 29.10 20.52
N THR A 400 -13.81 29.27 20.95
CA THR A 400 -14.98 29.12 20.05
C THR A 400 -14.92 30.10 18.88
N THR A 401 -14.29 31.27 19.07
CA THR A 401 -14.03 32.22 17.99
C THR A 401 -12.67 31.94 17.37
N ILE A 402 -12.68 31.26 16.22
CA ILE A 402 -11.47 30.91 15.48
C ILE A 402 -11.01 32.14 14.69
N GLN A 403 -9.82 32.67 15.01
CA GLN A 403 -9.23 33.80 14.30
C GLN A 403 -8.50 33.32 13.05
N LEU A 404 -8.74 33.96 11.91
CA LEU A 404 -8.16 33.61 10.62
C LEU A 404 -6.98 34.56 10.33
N LYS A 405 -5.79 33.98 10.09
CA LYS A 405 -4.52 34.72 9.90
C LYS A 405 -4.38 35.35 8.49
N ASP A 406 -5.41 35.32 7.64
CA ASP A 406 -5.35 35.77 6.25
C ASP A 406 -5.92 37.20 6.06
N SER A 407 -5.03 38.15 5.77
CA SER A 407 -5.35 39.57 5.55
C SER A 407 -6.22 39.86 4.31
N SER A 408 -6.40 38.89 3.41
CA SER A 408 -7.22 39.04 2.20
C SER A 408 -8.72 38.77 2.44
N LEU A 409 -9.07 38.22 3.61
CA LEU A 409 -10.44 37.84 3.96
C LEU A 409 -11.25 39.03 4.47
N GLN A 410 -12.53 39.12 4.06
CA GLN A 410 -13.49 40.10 4.59
C GLN A 410 -13.97 39.78 6.01
N LYS A 411 -13.94 38.50 6.38
CA LYS A 411 -14.22 38.01 7.73
C LYS A 411 -12.95 37.40 8.28
N THR A 412 -12.50 37.92 9.42
CA THR A 412 -11.27 37.47 10.09
C THR A 412 -11.54 36.45 11.20
N SER A 413 -12.79 36.05 11.40
CA SER A 413 -13.16 35.06 12.41
C SER A 413 -14.30 34.16 11.98
N PHE A 414 -14.33 32.96 12.56
CA PHE A 414 -15.38 31.97 12.40
C PHE A 414 -15.89 31.51 13.77
N GLU A 415 -17.20 31.35 13.87
CA GLU A 415 -17.89 30.76 15.01
C GLU A 415 -19.04 29.89 14.48
N LEU A 416 -19.20 28.69 15.06
CA LEU A 416 -20.28 27.78 14.69
C LEU A 416 -21.65 28.41 15.04
N PRO A 417 -22.56 28.63 14.07
CA PRO A 417 -23.84 29.27 14.34
C PRO A 417 -24.70 28.48 15.35
N GLY A 418 -25.24 29.18 16.35
CA GLY A 418 -26.18 28.59 17.32
C GLY A 418 -25.52 27.67 18.36
N PHE A 419 -24.20 27.65 18.45
CA PHE A 419 -23.49 26.85 19.42
C PHE A 419 -23.50 27.52 20.81
N PRO A 420 -23.94 26.84 21.89
CA PRO A 420 -24.14 27.45 23.22
C PRO A 420 -22.84 27.79 23.98
N GLY A 421 -21.67 27.53 23.39
CA GLY A 421 -20.37 27.65 24.06
C GLY A 421 -20.08 26.50 25.03
N PHE A 422 -18.87 26.45 25.57
CA PHE A 422 -18.47 25.57 26.67
C PHE A 422 -17.47 26.28 27.59
N ASP A 423 -17.30 25.74 28.80
CA ASP A 423 -16.31 26.26 29.74
C ASP A 423 -14.90 25.91 29.28
N MET A 424 -14.18 26.94 28.83
CA MET A 424 -12.84 26.88 28.27
C MET A 424 -11.74 26.80 29.33
N ASN A 425 -12.07 27.04 30.61
CA ASN A 425 -11.07 27.25 31.65
C ASN A 425 -10.73 25.99 32.46
N THR A 426 -11.12 24.81 31.97
CA THR A 426 -10.86 23.54 32.68
C THR A 426 -9.91 22.65 31.88
N ASN A 427 -8.75 22.33 32.44
CA ASN A 427 -7.81 21.33 31.89
C ASN A 427 -8.29 19.91 32.21
N THR A 428 -9.46 19.54 31.68
CA THR A 428 -10.10 18.23 31.92
C THR A 428 -10.41 17.51 30.61
N LEU A 429 -10.48 16.18 30.65
CA LEU A 429 -10.87 15.38 29.47
C LEU A 429 -12.30 15.68 29.02
N SER A 430 -13.19 16.08 29.94
CA SER A 430 -14.54 16.57 29.61
C SER A 430 -14.51 17.81 28.72
N ALA A 431 -13.61 18.77 29.00
CA ALA A 431 -13.41 19.94 28.14
C ALA A 431 -12.88 19.52 26.76
N VAL A 432 -11.86 18.66 26.70
CA VAL A 432 -11.31 18.14 25.43
C VAL A 432 -12.38 17.44 24.59
N LEU A 433 -13.29 16.70 25.22
CA LEU A 433 -14.43 16.09 24.55
C LEU A 433 -15.36 17.13 23.91
N GLN A 434 -15.65 18.22 24.61
CA GLN A 434 -16.43 19.34 24.07
C GLN A 434 -15.68 20.03 22.91
N TRP A 435 -14.36 20.20 23.03
CA TRP A 435 -13.52 20.80 21.97
C TRP A 435 -13.53 19.95 20.71
N SER A 436 -13.43 18.63 20.88
CA SER A 436 -13.50 17.65 19.79
C SER A 436 -14.87 17.68 19.10
N GLY A 437 -15.94 17.77 19.87
CA GLY A 437 -17.30 17.91 19.35
C GLY A 437 -17.50 19.21 18.57
N TYR A 438 -16.96 20.32 19.07
CA TYR A 438 -16.99 21.61 18.39
C TYR A 438 -16.25 21.58 17.06
N ALA A 439 -15.03 21.03 17.03
CA ALA A 439 -14.23 20.90 15.82
C ALA A 439 -14.97 20.07 14.75
N LYS A 440 -15.52 18.90 15.14
CA LYS A 440 -16.31 18.05 14.24
C LYS A 440 -17.52 18.81 13.66
N ASN A 441 -18.35 19.40 14.52
CA ASN A 441 -19.57 20.08 14.08
C ASN A 441 -19.25 21.30 13.19
N SER A 442 -18.15 22.02 13.48
CA SER A 442 -17.67 23.12 12.65
C SER A 442 -17.25 22.65 11.25
N LEU A 443 -16.56 21.51 11.18
CA LEU A 443 -16.14 20.93 9.91
C LEU A 443 -17.32 20.35 9.12
N GLU A 444 -18.31 19.73 9.77
CA GLU A 444 -19.55 19.29 9.12
C GLU A 444 -20.34 20.47 8.54
N TYR A 445 -20.45 21.58 9.29
CA TYR A 445 -21.07 22.81 8.80
C TYR A 445 -20.35 23.37 7.56
N VAL A 446 -19.02 23.41 7.58
CA VAL A 446 -18.21 23.86 6.44
C VAL A 446 -18.34 22.90 5.26
N GLN A 447 -18.41 21.59 5.54
CA GLN A 447 -18.53 20.53 4.55
C GLN A 447 -19.79 20.68 3.72
N ASP A 448 -20.94 20.93 4.36
CA ASP A 448 -22.22 21.10 3.67
C ASP A 448 -22.16 22.24 2.64
N ILE A 449 -21.52 23.36 2.99
CA ILE A 449 -21.41 24.53 2.11
C ILE A 449 -20.40 24.29 0.97
N LEU A 450 -19.24 23.70 1.28
CA LEU A 450 -18.20 23.46 0.28
C LEU A 450 -18.58 22.37 -0.73
N ASN A 451 -19.25 21.30 -0.30
CA ASN A 451 -19.67 20.22 -1.19
C ASN A 451 -20.67 20.68 -2.24
N GLU A 452 -21.60 21.57 -1.87
CA GLU A 452 -22.52 22.19 -2.82
C GLU A 452 -21.77 22.98 -3.90
N LYS A 453 -20.79 23.80 -3.48
CA LYS A 453 -19.95 24.60 -4.39
C LYS A 453 -19.09 23.73 -5.30
N LEU A 454 -18.38 22.73 -4.76
CA LEU A 454 -17.52 21.84 -5.54
C LEU A 454 -18.31 21.04 -6.57
N THR A 455 -19.51 20.57 -6.21
CA THR A 455 -20.39 19.86 -7.15
C THR A 455 -20.82 20.76 -8.31
N LYS A 456 -21.09 22.05 -8.03
CA LYS A 456 -21.44 23.02 -9.06
C LYS A 456 -20.25 23.31 -9.99
N ASP A 457 -19.09 23.63 -9.43
CA ASP A 457 -17.87 23.92 -10.19
C ASP A 457 -17.44 22.73 -11.07
N LYS A 458 -17.52 21.50 -10.54
CA LYS A 458 -17.20 20.28 -11.29
C LYS A 458 -18.07 20.13 -12.54
N ARG A 459 -19.37 20.41 -12.43
CA ARG A 459 -20.31 20.35 -13.55
C ARG A 459 -20.02 21.43 -14.60
N GLU A 460 -19.63 22.62 -14.16
CA GLU A 460 -19.25 23.71 -15.06
C GLU A 460 -17.97 23.37 -15.84
N GLN A 461 -16.95 22.82 -15.17
CA GLN A 461 -15.72 22.37 -15.83
C GLN A 461 -15.96 21.22 -16.82
N GLU A 462 -16.80 20.23 -16.45
CA GLU A 462 -17.17 19.13 -17.33
C GLU A 462 -17.91 19.64 -18.58
N LEU A 463 -18.77 20.64 -18.41
CA LEU A 463 -19.47 21.29 -19.52
C LEU A 463 -18.49 21.98 -20.47
N ILE A 464 -17.55 22.77 -19.95
CA ILE A 464 -16.51 23.45 -20.75
C ILE A 464 -15.68 22.43 -21.55
N ALA A 465 -15.27 21.33 -20.91
CA ALA A 465 -14.49 20.29 -21.56
C ALA A 465 -15.23 19.66 -22.75
N ILE A 466 -16.53 19.37 -22.59
CA ILE A 466 -17.35 18.83 -23.68
C ILE A 466 -17.63 19.88 -24.75
N GLU A 467 -17.84 21.15 -24.40
CA GLU A 467 -18.01 22.23 -25.40
C GLU A 467 -16.77 22.35 -26.30
N ASN A 468 -15.56 22.29 -25.72
CA ASN A 468 -14.32 22.27 -26.51
C ASN A 468 -14.22 21.02 -27.40
N LEU A 469 -14.65 19.85 -26.90
CA LEU A 469 -14.71 18.63 -27.69
C LEU A 469 -15.69 18.75 -28.86
N LEU A 470 -16.87 19.34 -28.65
CA LEU A 470 -17.88 19.57 -29.69
C LEU A 470 -17.36 20.49 -30.79
N ILE A 471 -16.65 21.56 -30.42
CA ILE A 471 -15.99 22.46 -31.38
C ILE A 471 -14.99 21.67 -32.22
N THR A 472 -14.11 20.91 -31.57
CA THR A 472 -13.09 20.10 -32.25
C THR A 472 -13.72 19.06 -33.20
N GLN A 473 -14.78 18.38 -32.76
CA GLN A 473 -15.51 17.41 -33.58
C GLN A 473 -16.19 18.06 -34.78
N LYS A 474 -16.75 19.26 -34.61
CA LYS A 474 -17.36 20.03 -35.69
C LYS A 474 -16.34 20.43 -36.74
N GLU A 475 -15.21 20.99 -36.32
CA GLU A 475 -14.11 21.37 -37.22
C GLU A 475 -13.57 20.15 -37.99
N THR A 476 -13.39 19.03 -37.29
CA THR A 476 -12.94 17.76 -37.89
C THR A 476 -13.94 17.24 -38.92
N LEU A 477 -15.24 17.26 -38.60
CA LEU A 477 -16.30 16.84 -39.52
C LEU A 477 -16.35 17.72 -40.76
N ASN A 478 -16.32 19.05 -40.59
CA ASN A 478 -16.30 19.99 -41.72
C ASN A 478 -15.07 19.76 -42.62
N THR A 479 -13.88 19.61 -42.03
CA THR A 479 -12.64 19.33 -42.78
C THR A 479 -12.74 18.01 -43.54
N THR A 480 -13.34 16.98 -42.92
CA THR A 480 -13.58 15.67 -43.55
C THR A 480 -14.51 15.83 -44.75
N ILE A 481 -15.64 16.51 -44.58
CA ILE A 481 -16.62 16.77 -45.64
C ILE A 481 -16.00 17.56 -46.80
N ASP A 482 -15.26 18.63 -46.51
CA ASP A 482 -14.59 19.46 -47.53
C ASP A 482 -13.56 18.66 -48.34
N SER A 483 -12.76 17.84 -47.66
CA SER A 483 -11.74 17.00 -48.32
C SER A 483 -12.36 15.93 -49.23
N LEU A 484 -13.46 15.31 -48.78
CA LEU A 484 -14.15 14.26 -49.53
C LEU A 484 -15.03 14.81 -50.65
N GLY A 485 -15.58 16.01 -50.48
CA GLY A 485 -16.52 16.62 -51.43
C GLY A 485 -15.98 16.67 -52.85
N ASN A 486 -14.69 16.94 -53.03
CA ASN A 486 -14.05 17.00 -54.35
C ASN A 486 -13.93 15.63 -55.06
N LEU A 487 -13.99 14.53 -54.31
CA LEU A 487 -13.89 13.17 -54.84
C LEU A 487 -15.25 12.55 -55.21
N GLN A 488 -16.35 13.23 -54.86
CA GLN A 488 -17.70 12.71 -54.99
C GLN A 488 -18.44 13.22 -56.24
N ASN A 489 -19.40 12.41 -56.70
CA ASN A 489 -20.40 12.85 -57.67
C ASN A 489 -21.43 13.80 -57.01
N ASN A 490 -22.35 14.37 -57.80
CA ASN A 490 -23.34 15.32 -57.28
C ASN A 490 -24.24 14.74 -56.16
N ALA A 491 -24.56 13.44 -56.19
CA ALA A 491 -25.36 12.80 -55.15
C ALA A 491 -24.57 12.63 -53.85
N GLY A 492 -23.31 12.18 -53.94
CA GLY A 492 -22.41 12.09 -52.78
C GLY A 492 -22.12 13.45 -52.13
N LYS A 493 -21.96 14.52 -52.93
CA LYS A 493 -21.84 15.89 -52.41
C LYS A 493 -23.07 16.33 -51.61
N LYS A 494 -24.28 16.06 -52.12
CA LYS A 494 -25.53 16.38 -51.42
C LYS A 494 -25.66 15.61 -50.11
N ALA A 495 -25.35 14.31 -50.10
CA ALA A 495 -25.35 13.49 -48.90
C ALA A 495 -24.38 14.03 -47.84
N LEU A 496 -23.15 14.41 -48.23
CA LEU A 496 -22.19 15.05 -47.32
C LEU A 496 -22.70 16.41 -46.78
N ASN A 497 -23.36 17.22 -47.61
CA ASN A 497 -23.96 18.47 -47.14
C ASN A 497 -25.09 18.22 -46.13
N SER A 498 -25.94 17.21 -46.33
CA SER A 498 -26.98 16.86 -45.36
C SER A 498 -26.39 16.40 -44.01
N ILE A 499 -25.25 15.69 -44.02
CA ILE A 499 -24.51 15.36 -42.79
C ILE A 499 -24.05 16.64 -42.07
N GLN A 500 -23.57 17.63 -42.82
CA GLN A 500 -23.19 18.94 -42.27
C GLN A 500 -24.40 19.69 -41.68
N GLU A 501 -25.53 19.70 -42.37
CA GLU A 501 -26.76 20.37 -41.93
C GLU A 501 -27.32 19.76 -40.63
N VAL A 502 -27.31 18.42 -40.48
CA VAL A 502 -27.74 17.75 -39.24
C VAL A 502 -26.78 18.08 -38.09
N SER A 503 -25.48 18.13 -38.36
CA SER A 503 -24.46 18.58 -37.39
C SER A 503 -24.70 20.03 -36.93
N ASP A 504 -24.98 20.95 -37.85
CA ASP A 504 -25.25 22.37 -37.55
C ASP A 504 -26.55 22.56 -36.78
N ALA A 505 -27.61 21.85 -37.16
CA ALA A 505 -28.88 21.87 -36.46
C ALA A 505 -28.73 21.39 -35.01
N GLY A 506 -27.98 20.29 -34.80
CA GLY A 506 -27.69 19.77 -33.46
C GLY A 506 -26.96 20.77 -32.56
N LEU A 507 -25.96 21.49 -33.10
CA LEU A 507 -25.26 22.56 -32.37
C LEU A 507 -26.18 23.75 -32.06
N SER A 508 -27.05 24.13 -32.99
CA SER A 508 -28.02 25.21 -32.77
C SER A 508 -29.01 24.87 -31.66
N THR A 509 -29.52 23.63 -31.62
CA THR A 509 -30.40 23.14 -30.55
C THR A 509 -29.67 23.14 -29.21
N TYR A 510 -28.43 22.64 -29.18
CA TYR A 510 -27.59 22.67 -27.98
C TYR A 510 -27.36 24.09 -27.45
N ALA A 511 -27.00 25.04 -28.33
CA ALA A 511 -26.71 26.42 -27.96
C ALA A 511 -27.92 27.15 -27.34
N SER A 512 -29.14 26.71 -27.67
CA SER A 512 -30.39 27.29 -27.18
C SER A 512 -30.83 26.77 -25.81
N GLU A 513 -30.19 25.74 -25.27
CA GLU A 513 -30.51 25.16 -23.96
C GLU A 513 -30.02 26.05 -22.81
N LYS A 514 -30.93 26.46 -21.92
CA LYS A 514 -30.67 27.37 -20.79
C LYS A 514 -30.48 26.63 -19.46
N ASN A 515 -31.01 25.42 -19.34
CA ASN A 515 -30.88 24.65 -18.12
C ASN A 515 -29.52 23.93 -18.09
N VAL A 516 -28.62 24.36 -17.21
CA VAL A 516 -27.25 23.82 -17.07
C VAL A 516 -27.23 22.30 -16.92
N LYS A 517 -28.20 21.70 -16.20
CA LYS A 517 -28.25 20.24 -16.00
C LYS A 517 -28.62 19.51 -17.30
N LEU A 518 -29.61 20.03 -18.03
CA LEU A 518 -30.01 19.48 -19.33
C LEU A 518 -28.93 19.74 -20.40
N LYS A 519 -28.25 20.88 -20.31
CA LYS A 519 -27.20 21.29 -21.23
C LYS A 519 -26.05 20.27 -21.25
N LEU A 520 -25.58 19.81 -20.08
CA LEU A 520 -24.53 18.79 -20.01
C LEU A 520 -24.95 17.44 -20.65
N SER A 521 -26.17 16.97 -20.38
CA SER A 521 -26.68 15.73 -21.00
C SER A 521 -26.84 15.88 -22.52
N SER A 522 -27.35 17.03 -22.97
CA SER A 522 -27.51 17.33 -24.41
C SER A 522 -26.16 17.42 -25.11
N ALA A 523 -25.15 18.00 -24.46
CA ALA A 523 -23.79 18.09 -24.99
C ALA A 523 -23.17 16.69 -25.22
N LYS A 524 -23.34 15.76 -24.27
CA LYS A 524 -22.88 14.37 -24.38
C LYS A 524 -23.56 13.63 -25.53
N ALA A 525 -24.89 13.76 -25.65
CA ALA A 525 -25.65 13.16 -26.73
C ALA A 525 -25.19 13.69 -28.10
N LEU A 526 -25.04 15.01 -28.22
CA LEU A 526 -24.56 15.64 -29.46
C LEU A 526 -23.14 15.19 -29.83
N SER A 527 -22.24 15.06 -28.85
CA SER A 527 -20.88 14.58 -29.10
C SER A 527 -20.87 13.14 -29.62
N SER A 528 -21.79 12.30 -29.13
CA SER A 528 -21.97 10.96 -29.70
C SER A 528 -22.46 11.02 -31.15
N CYS A 529 -23.47 11.85 -31.42
CA CYS A 529 -23.99 12.06 -32.78
C CYS A 529 -22.91 12.55 -33.74
N MET A 530 -22.07 13.52 -33.36
CA MET A 530 -20.98 14.04 -34.19
C MET A 530 -20.01 12.95 -34.66
N ARG A 531 -19.67 11.99 -33.78
CA ARG A 531 -18.82 10.84 -34.15
C ARG A 531 -19.50 9.91 -35.16
N GLN A 532 -20.80 9.69 -35.00
CA GLN A 532 -21.57 8.85 -35.92
C GLN A 532 -21.70 9.53 -37.30
N LEU A 533 -21.96 10.84 -37.32
CA LEU A 533 -21.97 11.65 -38.55
C LEU A 533 -20.60 11.64 -39.25
N GLN A 534 -19.51 11.72 -38.50
CA GLN A 534 -18.16 11.60 -39.07
C GLN A 534 -17.91 10.22 -39.69
N THR A 535 -18.33 9.15 -39.01
CA THR A 535 -18.21 7.79 -39.52
C THR A 535 -19.01 7.61 -40.82
N LEU A 536 -20.24 8.13 -40.85
CA LEU A 536 -21.07 8.15 -42.04
C LEU A 536 -20.44 8.96 -43.18
N ALA A 537 -19.85 10.13 -42.88
CA ALA A 537 -19.17 10.95 -43.88
C ALA A 537 -17.99 10.20 -44.52
N LEU A 538 -17.20 9.47 -43.73
CA LEU A 538 -16.12 8.62 -44.24
C LEU A 538 -16.65 7.46 -45.10
N ALA A 539 -17.75 6.82 -44.69
CA ALA A 539 -18.40 5.75 -45.46
C ALA A 539 -18.84 6.27 -46.84
N VAL A 540 -19.55 7.42 -46.90
CA VAL A 540 -19.90 8.10 -48.14
C VAL A 540 -18.65 8.47 -48.95
N GLY A 541 -17.62 8.97 -48.26
CA GLY A 541 -16.31 9.29 -48.81
C GLY A 541 -15.65 8.15 -49.57
N SER A 542 -15.81 6.93 -49.09
CA SER A 542 -15.19 5.73 -49.67
C SER A 542 -15.92 5.15 -50.88
N LEU A 543 -17.17 5.56 -51.14
CA LEU A 543 -18.01 5.02 -52.21
C LEU A 543 -17.38 5.01 -53.61
N PRO A 544 -16.66 6.07 -54.06
CA PRO A 544 -16.02 6.06 -55.38
C PRO A 544 -14.94 4.98 -55.50
N GLU A 545 -14.13 4.78 -54.46
CA GLU A 545 -13.09 3.75 -54.44
C GLU A 545 -13.70 2.35 -54.34
N GLN A 546 -14.69 2.16 -53.46
CA GLN A 546 -15.45 0.92 -53.36
C GLN A 546 -16.10 0.54 -54.69
N SER A 547 -16.71 1.51 -55.38
CA SER A 547 -17.33 1.29 -56.70
C SER A 547 -16.31 0.84 -57.74
N LYS A 548 -15.12 1.46 -57.77
CA LYS A 548 -14.01 1.06 -58.65
C LYS A 548 -13.49 -0.34 -58.30
N LYS A 549 -13.39 -0.67 -57.01
CA LYS A 549 -12.95 -2.00 -56.59
C LYS A 549 -13.95 -3.08 -57.03
N ILE A 550 -15.24 -2.87 -56.78
CA ILE A 550 -16.29 -3.77 -57.28
C ILE A 550 -16.23 -3.88 -58.82
N GLU A 551 -15.94 -2.79 -59.54
CA GLU A 551 -15.74 -2.83 -60.99
C GLU A 551 -14.60 -3.74 -61.43
N SER A 552 -13.49 -3.68 -60.72
CA SER A 552 -12.30 -4.47 -61.03
C SER A 552 -12.49 -5.94 -60.67
N GLU A 553 -13.05 -6.24 -59.50
CA GLU A 553 -13.24 -7.60 -59.01
C GLU A 553 -14.24 -8.40 -59.86
N TYR A 554 -15.26 -7.73 -60.40
CA TYR A 554 -16.29 -8.36 -61.23
C TYR A 554 -15.93 -8.43 -62.73
N GLN A 555 -14.64 -8.39 -63.08
CA GLN A 555 -14.18 -8.64 -64.45
C GLN A 555 -13.53 -10.03 -64.57
N ASP A 556 -13.95 -10.80 -65.57
CA ASP A 556 -13.26 -12.02 -65.99
C ASP A 556 -12.56 -11.83 -67.33
N ARG A 557 -11.37 -12.44 -67.48
CA ARG A 557 -10.67 -12.50 -68.76
C ARG A 557 -11.25 -13.60 -69.62
N ILE A 558 -11.95 -13.22 -70.67
CA ILE A 558 -12.56 -14.14 -71.62
C ILE A 558 -11.83 -14.02 -72.96
N TRP A 559 -11.57 -15.16 -73.60
CA TRP A 559 -11.07 -15.19 -74.97
C TRP A 559 -12.16 -14.72 -75.93
N ASN A 560 -11.90 -13.64 -76.67
CA ASN A 560 -12.80 -13.18 -77.73
C ASN A 560 -12.45 -13.88 -79.05
N PRO A 561 -13.27 -14.83 -79.53
CA PRO A 561 -12.97 -15.59 -80.76
C PRO A 561 -13.05 -14.73 -82.02
N PHE A 562 -13.70 -13.57 -81.99
CA PHE A 562 -13.84 -12.66 -83.13
C PHE A 562 -12.66 -11.69 -83.27
N MET A 563 -12.03 -11.31 -82.15
CA MET A 563 -10.88 -10.40 -82.13
C MET A 563 -9.55 -11.11 -81.86
N ALA A 564 -9.59 -12.42 -81.61
CA ALA A 564 -8.44 -13.27 -81.27
C ALA A 564 -7.56 -12.68 -80.16
N ASN A 565 -8.18 -12.08 -79.14
CA ASN A 565 -7.50 -11.51 -77.97
C ASN A 565 -8.26 -11.79 -76.67
N LEU A 566 -7.56 -11.68 -75.54
CA LEU A 566 -8.18 -11.70 -74.21
C LEU A 566 -8.84 -10.34 -73.95
N MET A 567 -10.13 -10.36 -73.64
CA MET A 567 -10.89 -9.17 -73.24
C MET A 567 -11.45 -9.36 -71.84
N ASN A 568 -11.54 -8.26 -71.07
CA ASN A 568 -12.22 -8.27 -69.79
C ASN A 568 -13.73 -8.13 -70.06
N GLU A 569 -14.53 -9.07 -69.55
CA GLU A 569 -15.97 -8.96 -69.53
C GLU A 569 -16.48 -8.87 -68.09
N GLU A 570 -17.44 -7.99 -67.85
CA GLU A 570 -18.13 -7.91 -66.56
C GLU A 570 -18.97 -9.17 -66.32
N VAL A 571 -18.73 -9.86 -65.22
CA VAL A 571 -19.53 -11.01 -64.79
C VAL A 571 -20.55 -10.61 -63.74
N LYS A 572 -21.62 -11.41 -63.60
CA LYS A 572 -22.72 -11.15 -62.65
C LYS A 572 -23.30 -9.73 -62.78
N LYS A 573 -23.48 -9.26 -64.03
CA LYS A 573 -23.92 -7.90 -64.39
C LYS A 573 -25.19 -7.44 -63.66
N ARG A 574 -26.04 -8.36 -63.22
CA ARG A 574 -27.27 -8.04 -62.47
C ARG A 574 -26.98 -7.64 -61.03
N LEU A 575 -26.01 -8.26 -60.39
CA LEU A 575 -25.57 -7.91 -59.04
C LEU A 575 -24.89 -6.54 -59.03
N THR A 576 -23.92 -6.33 -59.92
CA THR A 576 -23.22 -5.04 -60.05
C THR A 576 -24.17 -3.91 -60.43
N ALA A 577 -25.16 -4.18 -61.31
CA ALA A 577 -26.20 -3.21 -61.65
C ALA A 577 -27.14 -2.91 -60.47
N ALA A 578 -27.56 -3.92 -59.69
CA ALA A 578 -28.39 -3.72 -58.51
C ALA A 578 -27.67 -2.85 -57.46
N TYR A 579 -26.39 -3.13 -57.20
CA TYR A 579 -25.57 -2.32 -56.31
C TYR A 579 -25.43 -0.87 -56.80
N ARG A 580 -24.97 -0.67 -58.06
CA ARG A 580 -24.67 0.69 -58.57
C ARG A 580 -25.89 1.53 -58.92
N LYS A 581 -26.94 0.92 -59.44
CA LYS A 581 -28.11 1.64 -60.00
C LYS A 581 -29.31 1.68 -59.06
N VAL A 582 -29.34 0.84 -58.03
CA VAL A 582 -30.46 0.78 -57.07
C VAL A 582 -29.98 1.15 -55.66
N LEU A 583 -29.02 0.40 -55.10
CA LEU A 583 -28.65 0.56 -53.68
C LEU A 583 -27.84 1.84 -53.40
N LEU A 584 -26.80 2.13 -54.20
CA LEU A 584 -26.01 3.35 -53.98
C LEU A 584 -26.86 4.64 -54.08
N PRO A 585 -27.74 4.80 -55.09
CA PRO A 585 -28.67 5.94 -55.12
C PRO A 585 -29.63 5.96 -53.93
N TYR A 586 -30.15 4.81 -53.50
CA TYR A 586 -31.03 4.72 -52.34
C TYR A 586 -30.36 5.20 -51.06
N PHE A 587 -29.16 4.73 -50.75
CA PHE A 587 -28.45 5.17 -49.53
C PHE A 587 -28.14 6.67 -49.55
N LEU A 588 -27.72 7.20 -50.70
CA LEU A 588 -27.42 8.64 -50.82
C LEU A 588 -28.69 9.49 -50.67
N ASP A 589 -29.84 9.01 -51.15
CA ASP A 589 -31.14 9.68 -50.99
C ASP A 589 -31.65 9.62 -49.54
N GLU A 590 -31.48 8.47 -48.87
CA GLU A 590 -31.84 8.29 -47.46
C GLU A 590 -31.02 9.22 -46.55
N ILE A 591 -29.71 9.35 -46.82
CA ILE A 591 -28.83 10.30 -46.13
C ILE A 591 -29.22 11.75 -46.43
N GLN A 592 -29.71 12.03 -47.63
CA GLN A 592 -30.10 13.39 -48.01
C GLN A 592 -31.44 13.83 -47.37
N THR A 593 -32.38 12.89 -47.19
CA THR A 593 -33.78 13.22 -46.86
C THR A 593 -34.19 12.86 -45.43
N ASN A 594 -33.64 11.79 -44.87
CA ASN A 594 -34.09 11.21 -43.59
C ASN A 594 -32.96 11.09 -42.54
N LEU A 595 -31.81 11.73 -42.76
CA LEU A 595 -30.70 11.64 -41.81
C LEU A 595 -31.04 12.31 -40.47
N SER A 596 -30.75 11.60 -39.39
CA SER A 596 -30.83 12.07 -38.02
C SER A 596 -29.66 11.52 -37.19
N CYS A 597 -29.51 12.01 -35.97
CA CYS A 597 -28.55 11.44 -35.03
C CYS A 597 -28.85 9.97 -34.67
N ASP A 598 -30.11 9.54 -34.77
CA ASP A 598 -30.49 8.19 -34.36
C ASP A 598 -30.13 7.14 -35.42
N ASN A 599 -30.19 7.50 -36.70
CA ASN A 599 -29.95 6.56 -37.81
C ASN A 599 -28.57 6.72 -38.50
N ALA A 600 -27.79 7.74 -38.17
CA ALA A 600 -26.49 8.01 -38.82
C ALA A 600 -25.53 6.81 -38.75
N ASN A 601 -25.46 6.15 -37.60
CA ASN A 601 -24.60 4.99 -37.40
C ASN A 601 -25.09 3.76 -38.20
N GLU A 602 -26.40 3.52 -38.19
CA GLU A 602 -27.02 2.40 -38.90
C GLU A 602 -26.80 2.52 -40.41
N LEU A 603 -27.00 3.72 -40.97
CA LEU A 603 -26.74 4.00 -42.38
C LEU A 603 -25.26 3.78 -42.77
N GLY A 604 -24.34 4.20 -41.90
CA GLY A 604 -22.90 4.02 -42.11
C GLY A 604 -22.50 2.54 -42.14
N ASN A 605 -23.02 1.75 -41.20
CA ASN A 605 -22.79 0.31 -41.15
C ASN A 605 -23.41 -0.41 -42.35
N LEU A 606 -24.64 -0.08 -42.70
CA LEU A 606 -25.37 -0.72 -43.79
C LEU A 606 -24.69 -0.49 -45.15
N LEU A 607 -24.13 0.70 -45.38
CA LEU A 607 -23.30 1.00 -46.55
C LEU A 607 -22.07 0.08 -46.62
N GLN A 608 -21.37 -0.08 -45.50
CA GLN A 608 -20.15 -0.88 -45.43
C GLN A 608 -20.43 -2.37 -45.55
N GLU A 609 -21.46 -2.87 -44.86
CA GLU A 609 -21.92 -4.26 -44.94
C GLU A 609 -22.35 -4.62 -46.36
N THR A 610 -23.08 -3.73 -47.04
CA THR A 610 -23.47 -3.93 -48.43
C THR A 610 -22.27 -4.08 -49.34
N TYR A 611 -21.24 -3.25 -49.16
CA TYR A 611 -20.01 -3.36 -49.94
C TYR A 611 -19.26 -4.68 -49.67
N GLN A 612 -19.12 -5.10 -48.41
CA GLN A 612 -18.47 -6.38 -48.07
C GLN A 612 -19.25 -7.57 -48.65
N GLN A 613 -20.58 -7.52 -48.57
CA GLN A 613 -21.43 -8.57 -49.13
C GLN A 613 -21.26 -8.67 -50.65
N MET A 614 -21.11 -7.54 -51.35
CA MET A 614 -20.78 -7.54 -52.77
C MET A 614 -19.42 -8.21 -53.05
N LEU A 615 -18.41 -8.04 -52.21
CA LEU A 615 -17.14 -8.75 -52.40
C LEU A 615 -17.29 -10.27 -52.20
N LEU A 616 -18.11 -10.71 -51.24
CA LEU A 616 -18.34 -12.13 -50.99
C LEU A 616 -19.14 -12.79 -52.13
N LEU A 617 -20.21 -12.14 -52.59
CA LEU A 617 -21.07 -12.62 -53.66
C LEU A 617 -20.34 -12.79 -55.00
N ARG A 618 -19.12 -12.24 -55.14
CA ARG A 618 -18.27 -12.47 -56.32
C ARG A 618 -17.93 -13.95 -56.52
N ASN A 619 -17.68 -14.69 -55.44
CA ASN A 619 -17.21 -16.08 -55.51
C ASN A 619 -18.32 -17.13 -55.31
N GLU A 620 -19.53 -16.71 -54.96
CA GLU A 620 -20.68 -17.60 -54.69
C GLU A 620 -21.52 -17.95 -55.93
N GLU A 621 -22.37 -18.99 -55.85
CA GLU A 621 -23.35 -19.30 -56.89
C GLU A 621 -24.56 -18.35 -56.81
N THR A 622 -24.69 -17.44 -57.78
CA THR A 622 -25.66 -16.32 -57.72
C THR A 622 -26.80 -16.43 -58.74
N SER A 623 -26.93 -17.56 -59.45
CA SER A 623 -27.87 -17.69 -60.58
C SER A 623 -29.34 -17.45 -60.18
N LYS A 624 -29.76 -18.01 -59.04
CA LYS A 624 -31.10 -17.85 -58.45
C LYS A 624 -31.30 -16.40 -57.97
N LEU A 625 -30.29 -15.81 -57.34
CA LEU A 625 -30.31 -14.43 -56.85
C LEU A 625 -30.45 -13.44 -58.02
N GLU A 626 -29.66 -13.59 -59.07
CA GLU A 626 -29.71 -12.73 -60.27
C GLU A 626 -31.05 -12.83 -61.02
N ARG A 627 -31.70 -14.02 -61.01
CA ARG A 627 -33.08 -14.16 -61.52
C ARG A 627 -34.09 -13.38 -60.69
N LYS A 628 -33.95 -13.35 -59.36
CA LYS A 628 -34.81 -12.55 -58.47
C LYS A 628 -34.56 -11.05 -58.66
N LEU A 629 -33.30 -10.62 -58.72
CA LEU A 629 -32.90 -9.23 -59.00
C LEU A 629 -33.38 -8.72 -60.37
N LYS A 630 -33.58 -9.61 -61.35
CA LYS A 630 -34.21 -9.23 -62.63
C LYS A 630 -35.67 -8.79 -62.48
N ARG A 631 -36.38 -9.25 -61.45
CA ARG A 631 -37.82 -9.06 -61.25
C ARG A 631 -38.17 -7.92 -60.29
N THR A 632 -37.18 -7.33 -59.62
CA THR A 632 -37.41 -6.27 -58.62
C THR A 632 -36.38 -5.15 -58.77
N THR A 633 -36.85 -3.92 -58.58
CA THR A 633 -36.02 -2.70 -58.49
C THR A 633 -36.30 -1.91 -57.22
N GLU A 634 -37.09 -2.48 -56.30
CA GLU A 634 -37.40 -1.90 -54.98
C GLU A 634 -36.15 -1.98 -54.08
N PRO A 635 -35.57 -0.85 -53.61
CA PRO A 635 -34.30 -0.83 -52.90
C PRO A 635 -34.26 -1.74 -51.67
N ASN A 636 -35.29 -1.70 -50.83
CA ASN A 636 -35.37 -2.52 -49.62
C ASN A 636 -35.44 -4.01 -49.93
N VAL A 637 -36.16 -4.40 -50.99
CA VAL A 637 -36.24 -5.80 -51.43
C VAL A 637 -34.92 -6.24 -52.04
N VAL A 638 -34.24 -5.37 -52.79
CA VAL A 638 -32.91 -5.65 -53.35
C VAL A 638 -31.87 -5.83 -52.25
N LEU A 639 -31.90 -4.97 -51.23
CA LEU A 639 -31.02 -5.04 -50.07
C LEU A 639 -31.23 -6.35 -49.29
N ASP A 640 -32.49 -6.68 -48.98
CA ASP A 640 -32.85 -7.93 -48.29
C ASP A 640 -32.38 -9.17 -49.06
N LEU A 641 -32.57 -9.18 -50.38
CA LEU A 641 -32.12 -10.27 -51.26
C LEU A 641 -30.60 -10.44 -51.24
N LEU A 642 -29.83 -9.36 -51.11
CA LEU A 642 -28.37 -9.40 -51.07
C LEU A 642 -27.85 -9.80 -49.69
N MET A 643 -28.42 -9.26 -48.62
CA MET A 643 -28.00 -9.53 -47.25
C MET A 643 -28.38 -10.94 -46.77
N ASN A 644 -29.52 -11.47 -47.22
CA ASN A 644 -30.01 -12.79 -46.80
C ASN A 644 -29.65 -13.94 -47.76
N HIS A 645 -28.77 -13.69 -48.74
CA HIS A 645 -28.29 -14.77 -49.61
C HIS A 645 -27.28 -15.64 -48.85
N PRO A 646 -27.51 -16.97 -48.73
CA PRO A 646 -26.61 -17.85 -48.00
C PRO A 646 -25.24 -17.91 -48.68
N ILE A 647 -24.19 -17.75 -47.87
CA ILE A 647 -22.79 -17.81 -48.30
C ILE A 647 -22.24 -19.18 -47.84
N GLY A 648 -21.74 -20.00 -48.77
CA GLY A 648 -21.03 -21.23 -48.43
C GLY A 648 -21.85 -22.47 -48.02
N LYS A 649 -22.94 -22.81 -48.73
CA LYS A 649 -23.49 -24.18 -48.74
C LYS A 649 -24.22 -24.52 -50.06
N GLU A 650 -23.59 -25.36 -50.88
CA GLU A 650 -24.16 -26.56 -51.53
C GLU A 650 -23.02 -27.27 -52.29
N ASP A 651 -22.34 -28.18 -51.59
CA ASP A 651 -22.14 -29.57 -52.01
C ASP A 651 -22.31 -30.47 -50.77
#